data_AF-A0AA35T2C7-F1
#
_entry.id   AF-A0AA35T2C7-F1
#
_cell.length_a   1.000
_cell.length_b   1.000
_cell.length_c   1.000
_cell.angle_alpha   90.00
_cell.angle_beta   90.00
_cell.angle_gamma   90.00
#
_symmetry.space_group_name_H-M   'P 1'
#
loop_
_entity.id
_entity.type
_entity.pdbx_description
1 polymer ?
#
loop_
_entity_poly.entity_id
_entity_poly.type
_entity_poly.pdbx_seq_one_letter_code
_entity_poly.pdbx_strand_id
1 'polypeptide(L)'
;MEPHPSLPWWPSVHTRLWVCAVVRREEELLFLRSHYNVEDFCVHESPQTRGTRETPPPPALSCLLHPHQTPPEGGAEEDWYDMSLLPFLLIPPPPHTSHPHKPHTITTALADMVPVRWRRQVVYPDRERLGVNQPLPQVLEEKQHPFALYHFNRKLSLEPKTVINSRVVVVGASDTSLSLLESLVFCPHLSFSNLSLLSPSGLPTHSLPLLGLSAWVHTVPASLIAINREEKEVVVWGGGEEGEEGEEGTVPYDLLILATGLQFAPPPLTSDPGETPLIYHDNDGLGVLEWTQQYLLSQEVLIYGSGLEALTTLQSLLTGGVDPSLITFVRPRPHSCFNSRTVEERVQRSLEESGVQLLTGHTLSSVEEGGVSLLDGDHTLFAHCQGLICMEEKEVTGTVFTAVNDSCLVFDERLVVDRDHQTNDPAILAAGPMTKFSRSYHSNHWTHANFNSREVGQKLAASLLSRLDPTYQEPSATSDPALLPTYTQPKAVYTVLPGGLHYLHVDKPHPSDPTNTLTNQTGTGHELETDTENGYFRLFINQYSSVQTITVLSSQAIERTNYLCLYGLHEKYLNNLLSRYSEGLISDLFTFLREPWTCAVYHDRFSDLREEVRETLSLQQLTPGGAPSEVNQHQPAAEVQYILSLVQW
;
A
#
# COMPACT_ATOMS: atom_id res chain seq x y z
N MET A 1 -18.17 -1.11 -73.29
CA MET A 1 -17.79 0.02 -74.15
C MET A 1 -18.19 1.30 -73.43
N GLU A 2 -17.19 2.04 -72.94
CA GLU A 2 -17.22 3.47 -72.61
C GLU A 2 -18.15 3.99 -71.48
N PRO A 3 -17.85 5.15 -70.85
CA PRO A 3 -17.22 5.17 -69.53
C PRO A 3 -18.00 5.96 -68.45
N HIS A 4 -17.71 5.70 -67.17
CA HIS A 4 -18.13 6.55 -66.07
C HIS A 4 -17.24 7.80 -65.95
N PRO A 5 -17.80 8.99 -65.66
CA PRO A 5 -17.04 10.22 -65.58
C PRO A 5 -16.32 10.35 -64.23
N SER A 6 -15.15 10.96 -64.31
CA SER A 6 -14.23 11.38 -63.26
C SER A 6 -14.85 12.23 -62.14
N LEU A 7 -14.40 12.00 -60.89
CA LEU A 7 -14.43 13.00 -59.82
C LEU A 7 -13.00 13.26 -59.29
N PRO A 8 -12.69 14.51 -58.88
CA PRO A 8 -11.33 14.99 -58.65
C PRO A 8 -10.82 14.79 -57.21
N TRP A 9 -9.59 14.26 -57.11
CA TRP A 9 -8.41 14.77 -56.40
C TRP A 9 -8.60 15.75 -55.20
N TRP A 10 -8.15 15.24 -54.03
CA TRP A 10 -7.51 15.87 -52.83
C TRP A 10 -8.26 15.87 -51.46
N PRO A 11 -7.50 15.79 -50.34
CA PRO A 11 -7.73 14.83 -49.27
C PRO A 11 -8.45 15.43 -48.05
N SER A 12 -9.20 14.61 -47.34
CA SER A 12 -9.66 14.92 -45.99
C SER A 12 -9.45 13.68 -45.12
N VAL A 13 -8.31 13.66 -44.43
CA VAL A 13 -8.11 12.79 -43.27
C VAL A 13 -9.06 13.29 -42.19
N HIS A 14 -10.28 12.76 -42.18
CA HIS A 14 -11.12 12.80 -40.99
C HIS A 14 -10.84 11.50 -40.26
N THR A 15 -9.94 11.56 -39.28
CA THR A 15 -9.78 10.53 -38.25
C THR A 15 -11.09 10.46 -37.47
N ARG A 16 -12.03 9.66 -37.98
CA ARG A 16 -13.24 9.28 -37.26
C ARG A 16 -12.83 8.40 -36.10
N LEU A 17 -13.03 8.91 -34.88
CA LEU A 17 -12.91 8.12 -33.66
C LEU A 17 -13.95 7.00 -33.72
N TRP A 18 -13.50 5.75 -33.71
CA TRP A 18 -14.38 4.59 -33.52
C TRP A 18 -14.58 4.41 -32.02
N VAL A 19 -15.76 4.76 -31.51
CA VAL A 19 -16.10 4.53 -30.11
C VAL A 19 -16.52 3.07 -29.96
N CYS A 20 -15.70 2.30 -29.24
CA CYS A 20 -15.93 0.87 -29.01
C CYS A 20 -16.57 0.66 -27.63
N ALA A 21 -17.91 0.62 -27.56
CA ALA A 21 -18.66 0.31 -26.34
C ALA A 21 -18.65 -1.20 -26.08
N VAL A 22 -17.96 -1.64 -25.02
CA VAL A 22 -18.05 -3.04 -24.56
C VAL A 22 -19.16 -3.11 -23.50
N VAL A 23 -20.27 -3.73 -23.91
CA VAL A 23 -21.45 -3.96 -23.09
C VAL A 23 -21.25 -5.24 -22.26
N ARG A 24 -21.45 -5.18 -20.94
CA ARG A 24 -21.36 -6.33 -20.02
C ARG A 24 -22.68 -6.55 -19.25
N ARG A 25 -22.86 -7.76 -18.70
CA ARG A 25 -24.08 -8.18 -17.96
C ARG A 25 -24.16 -7.50 -16.59
N GLU A 26 -25.37 -7.31 -16.08
CA GLU A 26 -25.66 -6.67 -14.77
C GLU A 26 -24.96 -7.35 -13.58
N GLU A 27 -24.69 -8.66 -13.66
CA GLU A 27 -23.94 -9.44 -12.67
C GLU A 27 -22.50 -8.92 -12.45
N GLU A 28 -21.88 -8.34 -13.49
CA GLU A 28 -20.55 -7.73 -13.40
C GLU A 28 -20.58 -6.36 -12.72
N LEU A 29 -21.73 -5.69 -12.65
CA LEU A 29 -21.87 -4.37 -12.04
C LEU A 29 -21.71 -4.41 -10.52
N LEU A 30 -22.27 -5.45 -9.87
CA LEU A 30 -22.12 -5.64 -8.43
C LEU A 30 -20.66 -5.89 -8.05
N PHE A 31 -19.96 -6.70 -8.84
CA PHE A 31 -18.51 -6.91 -8.68
C PHE A 31 -17.74 -5.59 -8.82
N LEU A 32 -18.03 -4.79 -9.84
CA LEU A 32 -17.35 -3.51 -10.06
C LEU A 32 -17.60 -2.52 -8.90
N ARG A 33 -18.84 -2.43 -8.40
CA ARG A 33 -19.19 -1.56 -7.26
C ARG A 33 -18.57 -2.01 -5.95
N SER A 34 -18.45 -3.32 -5.73
CA SER A 34 -17.81 -3.81 -4.52
C SER A 34 -16.30 -3.64 -4.60
N HIS A 35 -15.66 -3.89 -5.74
CA HIS A 35 -14.19 -3.95 -5.87
C HIS A 35 -13.51 -2.67 -6.38
N TYR A 36 -14.25 -1.68 -6.89
CA TYR A 36 -13.70 -0.41 -7.35
C TYR A 36 -14.51 0.77 -6.81
N ASN A 37 -13.86 1.92 -6.60
CA ASN A 37 -14.50 3.17 -6.19
C ASN A 37 -15.21 3.85 -7.36
N VAL A 38 -16.22 3.18 -7.92
CA VAL A 38 -16.98 3.69 -9.07
C VAL A 38 -17.88 4.86 -8.66
N GLU A 39 -18.28 4.91 -7.39
CA GLU A 39 -19.14 5.96 -6.83
C GLU A 39 -18.49 7.35 -6.85
N ASP A 40 -17.15 7.44 -6.79
CA ASP A 40 -16.42 8.73 -6.89
C ASP A 40 -16.76 9.49 -8.19
N PHE A 41 -17.17 8.75 -9.23
CA PHE A 41 -17.49 9.29 -10.55
C PHE A 41 -18.98 9.22 -10.90
N CYS A 42 -19.78 8.50 -10.10
CA CYS A 42 -21.20 8.26 -10.35
C CYS A 42 -22.05 8.91 -9.26
N VAL A 43 -22.71 10.02 -9.58
CA VAL A 43 -23.71 10.61 -8.68
C VAL A 43 -25.00 9.81 -8.81
N HIS A 44 -25.27 8.94 -7.84
CA HIS A 44 -26.57 8.29 -7.73
C HIS A 44 -27.52 9.25 -7.01
N GLU A 45 -28.30 10.00 -7.78
CA GLU A 45 -29.57 10.48 -7.24
C GLU A 45 -30.44 9.24 -7.01
N SER A 46 -30.52 8.77 -5.75
CA SER A 46 -31.58 7.84 -5.41
C SER A 46 -32.90 8.57 -5.64
N PRO A 47 -33.85 8.02 -6.40
CA PRO A 47 -35.18 8.58 -6.48
C PRO A 47 -35.80 8.39 -5.10
N GLN A 48 -35.60 9.36 -4.20
CA GLN A 48 -36.38 9.45 -2.99
C GLN A 48 -37.84 9.40 -3.44
N THR A 49 -38.54 8.43 -2.85
CA THR A 49 -39.96 8.15 -2.91
C THR A 49 -40.82 9.41 -2.77
N ARG A 50 -40.93 10.20 -3.84
CA ARG A 50 -42.08 11.06 -4.08
C ARG A 50 -43.18 10.14 -4.61
N GLY A 51 -43.95 9.61 -3.67
CA GLY A 51 -45.15 8.86 -3.97
C GLY A 51 -46.11 9.69 -4.81
N THR A 52 -46.07 9.52 -6.13
CA THR A 52 -47.20 9.66 -7.04
C THR A 52 -46.75 9.26 -8.45
N ARG A 53 -47.47 8.27 -8.99
CA ARG A 53 -47.53 7.82 -10.39
C ARG A 53 -46.31 7.08 -10.96
N GLU A 54 -46.63 5.90 -11.48
CA GLU A 54 -45.88 5.11 -12.46
C GLU A 54 -45.33 6.00 -13.57
N THR A 55 -44.09 6.44 -13.42
CA THR A 55 -43.24 6.93 -14.50
C THR A 55 -42.01 6.03 -14.50
N PRO A 56 -41.61 5.46 -15.64
CA PRO A 56 -40.35 4.73 -15.73
C PRO A 56 -39.21 5.66 -15.26
N PRO A 57 -38.16 5.11 -14.61
CA PRO A 57 -37.03 5.92 -14.18
C PRO A 57 -36.54 6.75 -15.38
N PRO A 58 -36.23 8.05 -15.21
CA PRO A 58 -35.59 8.78 -16.28
C PRO A 58 -34.31 8.02 -16.65
N PRO A 59 -33.98 7.87 -17.94
CA PRO A 59 -32.74 7.23 -18.37
C PRO A 59 -31.57 8.13 -17.94
N ALA A 60 -31.16 8.01 -16.68
CA ALA A 60 -29.92 8.54 -16.18
C ALA A 60 -28.82 7.65 -16.74
N LEU A 61 -28.49 7.86 -18.02
CA LEU A 61 -27.26 7.49 -18.74
C LEU A 61 -27.45 7.68 -20.26
N SER A 62 -27.90 8.88 -20.69
CA SER A 62 -27.74 9.28 -22.09
C SER A 62 -26.30 9.76 -22.32
N CYS A 63 -25.37 8.83 -22.53
CA CYS A 63 -24.13 9.15 -23.22
C CYS A 63 -24.48 9.47 -24.68
N LEU A 64 -24.72 10.74 -24.98
CA LEU A 64 -24.90 11.24 -26.34
C LEU A 64 -23.59 11.08 -27.12
N LEU A 65 -23.46 9.96 -27.82
CA LEU A 65 -22.57 9.83 -28.98
C LEU A 65 -23.35 10.25 -30.22
N HIS A 66 -23.43 11.56 -30.48
CA HIS A 66 -23.90 12.07 -31.77
C HIS A 66 -22.84 12.96 -32.40
N PRO A 67 -21.96 12.44 -33.27
CA PRO A 67 -21.46 13.22 -34.38
C PRO A 67 -22.50 13.11 -35.50
N HIS A 68 -23.38 14.11 -35.62
CA HIS A 68 -24.26 14.39 -36.78
C HIS A 68 -24.52 13.24 -37.77
N GLN A 69 -25.54 12.39 -37.57
CA GLN A 69 -26.21 11.68 -38.69
C GLN A 69 -27.70 11.44 -38.37
N THR A 70 -28.57 11.81 -39.30
CA THR A 70 -29.99 11.42 -39.35
C THR A 70 -30.13 9.90 -39.18
N PRO A 71 -31.07 9.41 -38.35
CA PRO A 71 -31.23 7.97 -38.13
C PRO A 71 -31.70 7.27 -39.42
N PRO A 72 -31.20 6.06 -39.72
CA PRO A 72 -31.80 5.22 -40.74
C PRO A 72 -33.17 4.74 -40.23
N GLU A 73 -34.20 4.97 -41.03
CA GLU A 73 -35.53 4.41 -40.80
C GLU A 73 -35.47 2.87 -40.82
N GLY A 74 -35.86 2.23 -39.73
CA GLY A 74 -36.17 0.79 -39.75
C GLY A 74 -35.73 0.00 -38.52
N GLY A 75 -36.60 -0.05 -37.52
CA GLY A 75 -36.94 -1.27 -36.78
C GLY A 75 -35.88 -1.93 -35.88
N ALA A 76 -35.87 -1.55 -34.60
CA ALA A 76 -35.78 -2.44 -33.43
C ALA A 76 -35.62 -1.57 -32.15
N GLU A 77 -36.73 -1.00 -31.66
CA GLU A 77 -36.75 -0.14 -30.47
C GLU A 77 -37.12 -0.87 -29.16
N GLU A 78 -37.38 -2.19 -29.17
CA GLU A 78 -37.91 -2.87 -27.97
C GLU A 78 -36.88 -3.51 -27.03
N ASP A 79 -35.62 -3.74 -27.44
CA ASP A 79 -34.63 -4.45 -26.60
C ASP A 79 -33.67 -3.53 -25.81
N TRP A 80 -33.90 -2.22 -25.79
CA TRP A 80 -32.97 -1.25 -25.19
C TRP A 80 -33.28 -0.86 -23.74
N TYR A 81 -34.38 -1.35 -23.17
CA TYR A 81 -34.91 -0.89 -21.87
C TYR A 81 -34.26 -1.55 -20.63
N ASP A 82 -33.51 -2.64 -20.79
CA ASP A 82 -32.83 -3.37 -19.69
C ASP A 82 -31.34 -3.02 -19.52
N MET A 83 -30.87 -1.93 -20.15
CA MET A 83 -29.44 -1.62 -20.23
C MET A 83 -29.03 -0.44 -19.34
N SER A 84 -28.46 -0.71 -18.16
CA SER A 84 -27.69 0.27 -17.40
C SER A 84 -26.27 0.38 -17.98
N LEU A 85 -25.97 1.46 -18.73
CA LEU A 85 -24.69 1.69 -19.41
C LEU A 85 -23.65 2.36 -18.50
N LEU A 86 -22.56 1.69 -18.09
CA LEU A 86 -21.25 2.24 -17.59
C LEU A 86 -20.33 1.03 -17.24
N PRO A 87 -18.99 1.12 -17.09
CA PRO A 87 -17.89 1.87 -17.73
C PRO A 87 -17.12 1.00 -18.77
N PHE A 88 -16.16 1.56 -19.52
CA PHE A 88 -15.35 0.79 -20.48
C PHE A 88 -14.34 -0.14 -19.76
N LEU A 89 -14.38 -1.43 -20.11
CA LEU A 89 -13.52 -2.49 -19.54
C LEU A 89 -12.43 -2.89 -20.56
N LEU A 90 -11.16 -2.70 -20.21
CA LEU A 90 -10.02 -3.26 -20.96
C LEU A 90 -9.57 -4.56 -20.30
N ILE A 91 -9.97 -5.69 -20.86
CA ILE A 91 -9.37 -7.00 -20.56
C ILE A 91 -8.31 -7.26 -21.64
N PRO A 92 -7.01 -7.40 -21.33
CA PRO A 92 -6.10 -8.05 -22.26
C PRO A 92 -6.59 -9.50 -22.46
N PRO A 93 -6.75 -9.99 -23.71
CA PRO A 93 -7.31 -11.32 -23.93
C PRO A 93 -6.45 -12.39 -23.24
N PRO A 94 -7.07 -13.43 -22.64
CA PRO A 94 -6.32 -14.53 -22.08
C PRO A 94 -5.42 -15.17 -23.16
N PRO A 95 -4.26 -15.75 -22.81
CA PRO A 95 -3.29 -16.30 -23.77
C PRO A 95 -3.79 -17.50 -24.58
N HIS A 96 -5.07 -17.89 -24.45
CA HIS A 96 -5.66 -19.06 -25.08
C HIS A 96 -6.97 -18.73 -25.80
N THR A 97 -6.93 -17.79 -26.75
CA THR A 97 -7.96 -17.72 -27.80
C THR A 97 -7.30 -17.80 -29.17
N SER A 98 -7.55 -18.89 -29.87
CA SER A 98 -7.02 -19.25 -31.19
C SER A 98 -7.60 -18.44 -32.36
N HIS A 99 -7.92 -17.17 -32.13
CA HIS A 99 -8.34 -16.23 -33.17
C HIS A 99 -7.41 -15.02 -33.17
N PRO A 100 -6.81 -14.66 -34.33
CA PRO A 100 -5.90 -13.52 -34.44
C PRO A 100 -6.72 -12.23 -34.51
N HIS A 101 -7.39 -11.87 -33.41
CA HIS A 101 -7.85 -10.50 -33.26
C HIS A 101 -6.61 -9.65 -32.94
N LYS A 102 -6.22 -8.78 -33.86
CA LYS A 102 -5.21 -7.75 -33.58
C LYS A 102 -5.66 -6.99 -32.33
N PRO A 103 -4.85 -6.87 -31.27
CA PRO A 103 -5.20 -6.04 -30.13
C PRO A 103 -5.36 -4.61 -30.65
N HIS A 104 -6.59 -4.11 -30.70
CA HIS A 104 -6.83 -2.70 -30.99
C HIS A 104 -6.41 -1.91 -29.75
N THR A 105 -5.25 -1.25 -29.81
CA THR A 105 -4.73 -0.42 -28.73
C THR A 105 -5.61 0.81 -28.55
N ILE A 106 -6.35 0.84 -27.44
CA ILE A 106 -7.15 1.99 -26.95
C ILE A 106 -6.23 3.11 -26.41
N THR A 107 -4.90 3.01 -26.58
CA THR A 107 -3.90 3.99 -26.14
C THR A 107 -4.26 5.43 -26.52
N THR A 108 -4.96 5.64 -27.63
CA THR A 108 -5.42 6.96 -28.07
C THR A 108 -6.55 7.56 -27.22
N ALA A 109 -7.40 6.76 -26.57
CA ALA A 109 -8.50 7.25 -25.73
C ALA A 109 -8.19 7.20 -24.23
N LEU A 110 -7.13 6.49 -23.80
CA LEU A 110 -6.73 6.43 -22.40
C LEU A 110 -6.47 7.82 -21.80
N ALA A 111 -5.92 8.74 -22.59
CA ALA A 111 -5.68 10.13 -22.18
C ALA A 111 -6.96 10.85 -21.70
N ASP A 112 -8.12 10.52 -22.26
CA ASP A 112 -9.40 11.13 -21.92
C ASP A 112 -10.12 10.42 -20.76
N MET A 113 -9.69 9.21 -20.40
CA MET A 113 -10.26 8.42 -19.31
C MET A 113 -9.57 8.72 -17.97
N VAL A 114 -10.19 8.31 -16.87
CA VAL A 114 -9.62 8.41 -15.51
C VAL A 114 -9.52 7.00 -14.92
N PRO A 115 -8.37 6.60 -14.36
CA PRO A 115 -8.25 5.32 -13.67
C PRO A 115 -9.12 5.31 -12.40
N VAL A 116 -9.77 4.18 -12.12
CA VAL A 116 -10.61 3.98 -10.93
C VAL A 116 -9.84 3.16 -9.91
N ARG A 117 -9.79 3.65 -8.66
CA ARG A 117 -9.06 2.99 -7.57
C ARG A 117 -9.71 1.66 -7.21
N TRP A 118 -8.86 0.68 -6.89
CA TRP A 118 -9.28 -0.56 -6.27
C TRP A 118 -9.80 -0.29 -4.84
N ARG A 119 -10.89 -0.95 -4.48
CA ARG A 119 -11.60 -0.79 -3.22
C ARG A 119 -11.24 -1.90 -2.24
N ARG A 120 -10.95 -1.54 -0.99
CA ARG A 120 -10.65 -2.50 0.07
C ARG A 120 -11.89 -3.34 0.39
N GLN A 121 -11.75 -4.66 0.36
CA GLN A 121 -12.79 -5.59 0.78
C GLN A 121 -12.70 -5.92 2.27
N VAL A 122 -13.86 -6.12 2.89
CA VAL A 122 -13.99 -6.70 4.24
C VAL A 122 -13.75 -8.21 4.14
N VAL A 123 -12.93 -8.74 5.04
CA VAL A 123 -12.80 -10.21 5.18
C VAL A 123 -13.95 -10.69 6.06
N TYR A 124 -14.93 -11.34 5.46
CA TYR A 124 -16.13 -11.77 6.18
C TYR A 124 -15.87 -13.07 6.98
N PRO A 125 -16.39 -13.18 8.22
CA PRO A 125 -16.35 -14.43 8.98
C PRO A 125 -17.26 -15.49 8.35
N ASP A 126 -17.23 -16.72 8.91
CA ASP A 126 -17.99 -17.87 8.40
C ASP A 126 -19.46 -17.55 8.08
N ARG A 127 -19.93 -18.05 6.94
CA ARG A 127 -21.27 -17.77 6.39
C ARG A 127 -22.39 -18.10 7.39
N GLU A 128 -22.22 -19.14 8.20
CA GLU A 128 -23.20 -19.55 9.22
C GLU A 128 -23.42 -18.49 10.31
N ARG A 129 -22.40 -17.69 10.64
CA ARG A 129 -22.48 -16.64 11.67
C ARG A 129 -23.20 -15.38 11.19
N LEU A 130 -23.09 -15.06 9.90
CA LEU A 130 -23.70 -13.87 9.31
C LEU A 130 -25.19 -14.04 9.03
N GLY A 131 -25.65 -15.28 8.79
CA GLY A 131 -27.07 -15.58 8.56
C GLY A 131 -27.67 -14.73 7.44
N VAL A 132 -28.67 -13.91 7.76
CA VAL A 132 -29.35 -13.02 6.80
C VAL A 132 -28.43 -11.89 6.30
N ASN A 133 -27.40 -11.54 7.06
CA ASN A 133 -26.44 -10.47 6.74
C ASN A 133 -25.27 -10.93 5.87
N GLN A 134 -25.38 -12.12 5.28
CA GLN A 134 -24.33 -12.64 4.41
C GLN A 134 -24.19 -11.76 3.15
N PRO A 135 -22.96 -11.37 2.75
CA PRO A 135 -22.75 -10.69 1.49
C PRO A 135 -23.12 -11.59 0.31
N LEU A 136 -23.59 -10.95 -0.76
CA LEU A 136 -23.90 -11.63 -2.01
C LEU A 136 -22.65 -12.35 -2.57
N PRO A 137 -22.79 -13.51 -3.23
CA PRO A 137 -21.64 -14.27 -3.76
C PRO A 137 -20.73 -13.45 -4.69
N GLN A 138 -21.28 -12.50 -5.45
CA GLN A 138 -20.52 -11.62 -6.35
C GLN A 138 -19.56 -10.68 -5.60
N VAL A 139 -19.87 -10.32 -4.35
CA VAL A 139 -19.00 -9.50 -3.49
C VAL A 139 -17.82 -10.32 -2.95
N LEU A 140 -18.03 -11.63 -2.79
CA LEU A 140 -17.01 -12.58 -2.34
C LEU A 140 -16.21 -13.19 -3.51
N GLU A 141 -16.52 -12.82 -4.76
CA GLU A 141 -15.89 -13.38 -5.93
C GLU A 141 -14.47 -12.84 -6.10
N GLU A 142 -13.48 -13.71 -5.96
CA GLU A 142 -12.09 -13.39 -6.29
C GLU A 142 -11.82 -13.79 -7.76
N LYS A 143 -11.58 -12.80 -8.62
CA LYS A 143 -11.17 -13.06 -10.00
C LYS A 143 -9.70 -13.47 -10.06
N GLN A 144 -9.41 -14.54 -10.80
CA GLN A 144 -8.06 -15.06 -11.00
C GLN A 144 -7.10 -14.05 -11.64
N HIS A 145 -7.63 -13.14 -12.47
CA HIS A 145 -6.88 -12.06 -13.10
C HIS A 145 -7.53 -10.72 -12.79
N PRO A 146 -7.00 -9.97 -11.82
CA PRO A 146 -7.49 -8.63 -11.54
C PRO A 146 -7.11 -7.68 -12.70
N PHE A 147 -7.93 -6.66 -12.94
CA PHE A 147 -7.76 -5.75 -14.09
C PHE A 147 -7.77 -4.28 -13.66
N ALA A 148 -7.23 -3.40 -14.49
CA ALA A 148 -7.37 -1.96 -14.30
C ALA A 148 -8.72 -1.49 -14.84
N LEU A 149 -9.45 -0.68 -14.06
CA LEU A 149 -10.72 -0.09 -14.50
C LEU A 149 -10.49 1.39 -14.85
N TYR A 150 -10.98 1.81 -16.01
CA TYR A 150 -10.94 3.19 -16.46
C TYR A 150 -12.36 3.70 -16.66
N HIS A 151 -12.62 4.91 -16.17
CA HIS A 151 -13.93 5.56 -16.23
C HIS A 151 -13.90 6.77 -17.16
N PHE A 152 -15.02 6.98 -17.86
CA PHE A 152 -15.26 8.13 -18.70
C PHE A 152 -16.74 8.52 -18.59
N ASN A 153 -17.02 9.81 -18.40
CA ASN A 153 -18.38 10.33 -18.38
C ASN A 153 -18.45 11.73 -19.02
N ARG A 154 -19.67 12.24 -19.23
CA ARG A 154 -19.88 13.56 -19.82
C ARG A 154 -19.21 14.69 -19.03
N LYS A 155 -19.21 14.61 -17.69
CA LYS A 155 -18.59 15.64 -16.83
C LYS A 155 -17.08 15.70 -17.08
N LEU A 156 -16.40 14.55 -17.04
CA LEU A 156 -14.97 14.41 -17.31
C LEU A 156 -14.61 14.78 -18.76
N SER A 157 -15.51 14.55 -19.72
CA SER A 157 -15.28 14.98 -21.12
C SER A 157 -15.33 16.49 -21.32
N LEU A 158 -16.02 17.22 -20.42
CA LEU A 158 -16.18 18.67 -20.48
C LEU A 158 -15.17 19.40 -19.58
N GLU A 159 -14.57 18.69 -18.63
CA GLU A 159 -13.59 19.24 -17.71
C GLU A 159 -12.20 19.18 -18.35
N PRO A 160 -11.57 20.33 -18.66
CA PRO A 160 -10.24 20.32 -19.24
C PRO A 160 -9.22 19.81 -18.23
N LYS A 161 -8.44 18.79 -18.60
CA LYS A 161 -7.33 18.31 -17.78
C LYS A 161 -6.16 19.30 -17.84
N THR A 162 -5.60 19.61 -16.67
CA THR A 162 -4.37 20.39 -16.56
C THR A 162 -3.19 19.48 -16.88
N VAL A 163 -2.51 19.77 -17.99
CA VAL A 163 -1.34 19.01 -18.43
C VAL A 163 -0.10 19.52 -17.71
N ILE A 164 0.56 18.63 -16.96
CA ILE A 164 1.83 18.89 -16.30
C ILE A 164 2.95 18.33 -17.19
N ASN A 165 3.73 19.23 -17.79
CA ASN A 165 4.80 18.87 -18.72
C ASN A 165 6.17 18.60 -18.07
N SER A 166 6.30 18.91 -16.78
CA SER A 166 7.53 18.71 -16.01
C SER A 166 7.95 17.25 -16.03
N ARG A 167 9.23 16.99 -16.27
CA ARG A 167 9.84 15.66 -16.17
C ARG A 167 10.00 15.27 -14.72
N VAL A 168 9.05 14.49 -14.20
CA VAL A 168 9.07 13.99 -12.82
C VAL A 168 9.68 12.60 -12.82
N VAL A 169 10.85 12.47 -12.22
CA VAL A 169 11.57 11.19 -12.10
C VAL A 169 11.54 10.74 -10.65
N VAL A 170 10.96 9.56 -10.41
CA VAL A 170 10.87 8.94 -9.08
C VAL A 170 11.86 7.78 -9.02
N VAL A 171 12.75 7.78 -8.02
CA VAL A 171 13.78 6.76 -7.85
C VAL A 171 13.44 5.84 -6.68
N GLY A 172 13.30 4.55 -6.97
CA GLY A 172 12.93 3.47 -6.05
C GLY A 172 11.43 3.15 -6.10
N ALA A 173 11.08 1.86 -6.12
CA ALA A 173 9.70 1.35 -6.08
C ALA A 173 9.27 0.96 -4.65
N SER A 174 9.50 1.84 -3.68
CA SER A 174 9.06 1.62 -2.30
C SER A 174 7.57 1.93 -2.10
N ASP A 175 6.99 1.48 -0.99
CA ASP A 175 5.61 1.85 -0.61
C ASP A 175 5.37 3.38 -0.59
N THR A 176 6.43 4.16 -0.33
CA THR A 176 6.36 5.63 -0.33
C THR A 176 6.19 6.18 -1.75
N SER A 177 6.98 5.68 -2.71
CA SER A 177 6.90 6.13 -4.10
C SER A 177 5.64 5.61 -4.79
N LEU A 178 5.21 4.39 -4.50
CA LEU A 178 3.97 3.85 -5.03
C LEU A 178 2.76 4.67 -4.54
N SER A 179 2.70 4.99 -3.25
CA SER A 179 1.64 5.85 -2.69
C SER A 179 1.65 7.27 -3.26
N LEU A 180 2.84 7.82 -3.53
CA LEU A 180 3.01 9.09 -4.25
C LEU A 180 2.42 8.99 -5.67
N LEU A 181 2.83 7.99 -6.45
CA LEU A 181 2.37 7.79 -7.82
C LEU A 181 0.86 7.55 -7.88
N GLU A 182 0.29 6.75 -6.96
CA GLU A 182 -1.15 6.59 -6.79
C GLU A 182 -1.83 7.95 -6.54
N SER A 183 -1.28 8.77 -5.65
CA SER A 183 -1.86 10.08 -5.34
C SER A 183 -1.85 11.02 -6.56
N LEU A 184 -0.82 10.97 -7.41
CA LEU A 184 -0.71 11.80 -8.62
C LEU A 184 -1.59 11.29 -9.78
N VAL A 185 -1.53 10.00 -10.09
CA VAL A 185 -2.20 9.39 -11.26
C VAL A 185 -3.72 9.33 -11.09
N PHE A 186 -4.21 9.14 -9.86
CA PHE A 186 -5.64 9.09 -9.59
C PHE A 186 -6.29 10.49 -9.40
N CYS A 187 -5.55 11.59 -9.62
CA CYS A 187 -6.13 12.93 -9.72
C CYS A 187 -6.86 13.10 -11.06
N PRO A 188 -8.20 13.26 -11.10
CA PRO A 188 -8.96 13.23 -12.34
C PRO A 188 -8.71 14.44 -13.27
N HIS A 189 -8.36 15.59 -12.69
CA HIS A 189 -8.18 16.85 -13.39
C HIS A 189 -6.73 17.09 -13.83
N LEU A 190 -5.80 16.18 -13.51
CA LEU A 190 -4.39 16.29 -13.88
C LEU A 190 -4.01 15.23 -14.92
N SER A 191 -3.06 15.58 -15.78
CA SER A 191 -2.41 14.62 -16.67
C SER A 191 -0.92 14.93 -16.76
N PHE A 192 -0.08 13.97 -16.40
CA PHE A 192 1.38 14.09 -16.50
C PHE A 192 1.84 13.59 -17.86
N SER A 193 2.65 14.38 -18.57
CA SER A 193 3.23 13.94 -19.83
C SER A 193 4.47 13.05 -19.64
N ASN A 194 5.24 13.33 -18.58
CA ASN A 194 6.53 12.70 -18.31
C ASN A 194 6.64 12.33 -16.83
N LEU A 195 6.09 11.16 -16.48
CA LEU A 195 6.20 10.58 -15.14
C LEU A 195 6.94 9.25 -15.24
N SER A 196 8.17 9.23 -14.76
CA SER A 196 9.06 8.07 -14.87
C SER A 196 9.39 7.48 -13.50
N LEU A 197 9.34 6.16 -13.38
CA LEU A 197 9.78 5.42 -12.19
C LEU A 197 11.05 4.66 -12.53
N LEU A 198 12.14 4.97 -11.83
CA LEU A 198 13.39 4.23 -11.90
C LEU A 198 13.44 3.18 -10.78
N SER A 199 13.45 1.91 -11.16
CA SER A 199 13.53 0.80 -10.22
C SER A 199 14.16 -0.41 -10.89
N PRO A 200 15.12 -1.11 -10.26
CA PRO A 200 15.75 -2.30 -10.85
C PRO A 200 14.73 -3.39 -11.24
N SER A 201 13.76 -3.63 -10.35
CA SER A 201 12.72 -4.65 -10.51
C SER A 201 11.44 -4.15 -11.18
N GLY A 202 11.38 -2.87 -11.54
CA GLY A 202 10.19 -2.25 -12.11
C GLY A 202 9.01 -2.08 -11.14
N LEU A 203 7.78 -2.03 -11.68
CA LEU A 203 6.57 -1.91 -10.87
C LEU A 203 6.15 -3.28 -10.32
N PRO A 204 5.81 -3.41 -9.02
CA PRO A 204 5.35 -4.68 -8.46
C PRO A 204 3.94 -5.02 -9.00
N THR A 205 3.89 -5.88 -10.01
CA THR A 205 2.67 -6.20 -10.77
C THR A 205 1.61 -6.98 -9.98
N HIS A 206 1.96 -7.53 -8.83
CA HIS A 206 1.08 -8.40 -8.02
C HIS A 206 0.13 -7.66 -7.07
N SER A 207 0.29 -6.34 -6.89
CA SER A 207 -0.53 -5.62 -5.91
C SER A 207 -1.75 -4.96 -6.56
N LEU A 208 -2.94 -5.37 -6.11
CA LEU A 208 -4.24 -4.89 -6.60
C LEU A 208 -4.39 -3.35 -6.63
N PRO A 209 -3.87 -2.58 -5.64
CA PRO A 209 -3.95 -1.12 -5.67
C PRO A 209 -3.20 -0.47 -6.84
N LEU A 210 -2.21 -1.15 -7.41
CA LEU A 210 -1.39 -0.63 -8.51
C LEU A 210 -1.96 -0.94 -9.90
N LEU A 211 -3.12 -1.60 -9.97
CA LEU A 211 -3.82 -1.88 -11.22
C LEU A 211 -4.15 -0.54 -11.91
N GLY A 212 -3.46 -0.28 -13.01
CA GLY A 212 -3.66 0.88 -13.86
C GLY A 212 -2.54 1.91 -13.84
N LEU A 213 -1.60 1.86 -12.88
CA LEU A 213 -0.43 2.75 -12.86
C LEU A 213 0.51 2.52 -14.02
N SER A 214 0.67 1.27 -14.47
CA SER A 214 1.53 0.88 -15.58
C SER A 214 1.15 1.53 -16.92
N ALA A 215 -0.08 2.03 -17.05
CA ALA A 215 -0.51 2.77 -18.24
C ALA A 215 -0.09 4.24 -18.24
N TRP A 216 0.23 4.81 -17.07
CA TRP A 216 0.51 6.25 -16.89
C TRP A 216 1.94 6.55 -16.44
N VAL A 217 2.63 5.57 -15.86
CA VAL A 217 3.99 5.71 -15.35
C VAL A 217 4.94 4.95 -16.28
N HIS A 218 5.96 5.63 -16.78
CA HIS A 218 7.03 5.01 -17.57
C HIS A 218 8.04 4.36 -16.63
N THR A 219 8.08 3.03 -16.58
CA THR A 219 9.04 2.29 -15.77
C THR A 219 10.37 2.14 -16.51
N VAL A 220 11.46 2.54 -15.86
CA VAL A 220 12.84 2.36 -16.34
C VAL A 220 13.51 1.31 -15.44
N PRO A 221 13.77 0.09 -15.94
CA PRO A 221 14.40 -0.99 -15.19
C PRO A 221 15.91 -0.73 -15.04
N ALA A 222 16.27 0.18 -14.12
CA ALA A 222 17.65 0.60 -13.91
C ALA A 222 17.90 1.00 -12.45
N SER A 223 19.18 0.94 -12.05
CA SER A 223 19.69 1.35 -10.75
C SER A 223 20.29 2.74 -10.80
N LEU A 224 20.14 3.52 -9.73
CA LEU A 224 20.77 4.84 -9.58
C LEU A 224 22.29 4.69 -9.37
N ILE A 225 23.09 5.40 -10.17
CA ILE A 225 24.56 5.48 -9.99
C ILE A 225 24.98 6.85 -9.46
N ALA A 226 24.54 7.92 -10.12
CA ALA A 226 24.97 9.28 -9.81
C ALA A 226 23.88 10.31 -10.14
N ILE A 227 23.95 11.47 -9.50
CA ILE A 227 23.02 12.58 -9.72
C ILE A 227 23.83 13.80 -10.17
N ASN A 228 23.63 14.23 -11.42
CA ASN A 228 24.17 15.48 -11.93
C ASN A 228 23.13 16.59 -11.73
N ARG A 229 23.42 17.53 -10.82
CA ARG A 229 22.52 18.64 -10.49
C ARG A 229 22.63 19.84 -11.44
N GLU A 230 23.79 20.02 -12.06
CA GLU A 230 24.04 21.15 -12.97
C GLU A 230 23.27 20.94 -14.28
N GLU A 231 23.36 19.74 -14.85
CA GLU A 231 22.66 19.36 -16.09
C GLU A 231 21.23 18.85 -15.82
N LYS A 232 20.89 18.60 -14.55
CA LYS A 232 19.64 17.96 -14.12
C LYS A 232 19.40 16.60 -14.79
N GLU A 233 20.39 15.73 -14.65
CA GLU A 233 20.37 14.37 -15.18
C GLU A 233 20.74 13.36 -14.10
N VAL A 234 20.11 12.19 -14.16
CA VAL A 234 20.46 11.04 -13.33
C VAL A 234 21.19 10.03 -14.19
N VAL A 235 22.33 9.56 -13.71
CA VAL A 235 23.10 8.48 -14.33
C VAL A 235 22.60 7.15 -13.77
N VAL A 236 22.27 6.23 -14.67
CA VAL A 236 21.58 4.98 -14.37
C VAL A 236 22.34 3.79 -14.94
N TRP A 237 22.31 2.68 -14.22
CA TRP A 237 22.86 1.40 -14.67
C TRP A 237 21.71 0.45 -14.98
N GLY A 238 21.55 0.07 -16.24
CA GLY A 238 20.51 -0.89 -16.63
C GLY A 238 20.08 -0.72 -18.08
N GLY A 239 19.44 -1.75 -18.65
CA GLY A 239 18.96 -1.73 -20.04
C GLY A 239 19.33 -2.94 -20.89
N GLY A 240 20.09 -3.91 -20.37
CA GLY A 240 20.29 -5.20 -21.05
C GLY A 240 19.05 -6.08 -20.92
N GLU A 241 18.66 -6.75 -22.02
CA GLU A 241 17.81 -7.95 -21.92
C GLU A 241 18.53 -9.01 -21.07
N GLU A 242 17.78 -9.96 -20.49
CA GLU A 242 18.35 -11.03 -19.63
C GLU A 242 19.61 -11.65 -20.25
N GLY A 243 20.79 -11.33 -19.69
CA GLY A 243 22.08 -11.89 -20.11
C GLY A 243 23.06 -10.94 -20.82
N GLU A 244 22.72 -9.66 -21.03
CA GLU A 244 23.67 -8.66 -21.57
C GLU A 244 24.27 -7.76 -20.46
N GLU A 245 25.52 -7.32 -20.65
CA GLU A 245 26.17 -6.35 -19.76
C GLU A 245 25.36 -5.05 -19.74
N GLY A 246 25.01 -4.57 -18.54
CA GLY A 246 24.25 -3.33 -18.39
C GLY A 246 24.97 -2.15 -19.02
N GLU A 247 24.23 -1.30 -19.72
CA GLU A 247 24.76 -0.03 -20.24
C GLU A 247 24.54 1.11 -19.25
N GLU A 248 25.46 2.07 -19.25
CA GLU A 248 25.29 3.33 -18.53
C GLU A 248 24.38 4.26 -19.35
N GLY A 249 23.26 4.65 -18.76
CA GLY A 249 22.28 5.56 -19.36
C GLY A 249 22.15 6.86 -18.59
N THR A 250 21.55 7.87 -19.22
CA THR A 250 21.17 9.12 -18.53
C THR A 250 19.67 9.40 -18.67
N VAL A 251 19.07 9.86 -17.57
CA VAL A 251 17.65 10.23 -17.51
C VAL A 251 17.53 11.67 -17.02
N PRO A 252 17.06 12.61 -17.86
CA PRO A 252 16.96 14.00 -17.46
C PRO A 252 15.68 14.27 -16.66
N TYR A 253 15.76 15.20 -15.70
CA TYR A 253 14.65 15.53 -14.80
C TYR A 253 14.44 17.04 -14.67
N ASP A 254 13.21 17.44 -14.37
CA ASP A 254 12.90 18.77 -13.86
C ASP A 254 12.66 18.72 -12.35
N LEU A 255 12.06 17.61 -11.88
CA LEU A 255 11.90 17.26 -10.48
C LEU A 255 12.34 15.81 -10.27
N LEU A 256 13.26 15.61 -9.32
CA LEU A 256 13.77 14.31 -8.92
C LEU A 256 13.23 13.97 -7.53
N ILE A 257 12.70 12.77 -7.36
CA ILE A 257 12.19 12.26 -6.08
C ILE A 257 13.00 11.04 -5.68
N LEU A 258 13.72 11.14 -4.56
CA LEU A 258 14.50 10.04 -3.99
C LEU A 258 13.67 9.31 -2.92
N ALA A 259 13.26 8.07 -3.22
CA ALA A 259 12.43 7.25 -2.35
C ALA A 259 12.87 5.77 -2.38
N THR A 260 14.18 5.52 -2.38
CA THR A 260 14.78 4.18 -2.45
C THR A 260 14.53 3.34 -1.21
N GLY A 261 14.17 3.95 -0.08
CA GLY A 261 14.03 3.23 1.19
C GLY A 261 15.38 2.81 1.77
N LEU A 262 15.34 1.83 2.68
CA LEU A 262 16.55 1.26 3.29
C LEU A 262 16.68 -0.22 2.88
N GLN A 263 17.91 -0.67 2.69
CA GLN A 263 18.30 -1.98 2.22
C GLN A 263 19.11 -2.71 3.29
N PHE A 264 19.05 -4.03 3.35
CA PHE A 264 19.89 -4.78 4.29
C PHE A 264 21.36 -4.69 3.89
N ALA A 265 22.20 -4.23 4.82
CA ALA A 265 23.63 -4.15 4.65
C ALA A 265 24.32 -5.28 5.43
N PRO A 266 25.47 -5.80 4.94
CA PRO A 266 26.28 -6.67 5.78
C PRO A 266 26.80 -5.88 6.98
N PRO A 267 27.03 -6.54 8.12
CA PRO A 267 27.88 -5.94 9.14
C PRO A 267 29.29 -5.68 8.56
N PRO A 268 30.06 -4.75 9.12
CA PRO A 268 31.42 -4.48 8.66
C PRO A 268 32.29 -5.75 8.79
N LEU A 269 32.61 -6.36 7.65
CA LEU A 269 33.42 -7.57 7.57
C LEU A 269 34.92 -7.21 7.61
N THR A 270 35.72 -8.07 8.24
CA THR A 270 37.19 -7.91 8.29
C THR A 270 37.89 -8.33 7.00
N SER A 271 37.22 -9.11 6.16
CA SER A 271 37.67 -9.57 4.85
C SER A 271 36.58 -9.37 3.81
N ASP A 272 36.98 -9.17 2.55
CA ASP A 272 36.04 -9.21 1.44
C ASP A 272 35.38 -10.60 1.37
N PRO A 273 34.07 -10.67 1.08
CA PRO A 273 33.39 -11.94 0.93
C PRO A 273 34.04 -12.72 -0.21
N GLY A 274 34.48 -13.95 0.07
CA GLY A 274 35.05 -14.87 -0.93
C GLY A 274 34.01 -15.36 -1.95
N GLU A 275 34.25 -16.52 -2.59
CA GLU A 275 33.31 -17.12 -3.57
C GLU A 275 31.97 -17.59 -2.97
N THR A 276 31.81 -17.56 -1.65
CA THR A 276 30.54 -17.88 -0.99
C THR A 276 29.47 -16.90 -1.47
N PRO A 277 28.39 -17.36 -2.15
CA PRO A 277 27.37 -16.47 -2.67
C PRO A 277 26.70 -15.78 -1.50
N LEU A 278 27.07 -14.51 -1.33
CA LEU A 278 26.52 -13.62 -0.34
C LEU A 278 25.26 -13.01 -0.90
N ILE A 279 24.13 -13.37 -0.31
CA ILE A 279 22.84 -13.05 -0.88
C ILE A 279 22.24 -11.91 -0.08
N TYR A 280 22.49 -10.72 -0.59
CA TYR A 280 21.73 -9.53 -0.26
C TYR A 280 20.45 -9.57 -1.08
N HIS A 281 19.38 -10.12 -0.52
CA HIS A 281 18.08 -9.89 -1.13
C HIS A 281 17.56 -8.52 -0.72
N ASP A 282 17.97 -7.56 -1.54
CA ASP A 282 17.37 -6.27 -1.67
C ASP A 282 16.00 -6.43 -2.36
N ASN A 283 14.95 -6.06 -1.63
CA ASN A 283 13.62 -5.67 -2.10
C ASN A 283 12.70 -6.62 -2.88
N ASP A 284 13.07 -7.85 -3.25
CA ASP A 284 12.08 -8.79 -3.79
C ASP A 284 12.12 -10.13 -3.07
N GLY A 285 11.09 -10.40 -2.26
CA GLY A 285 10.81 -11.76 -1.77
C GLY A 285 10.66 -12.77 -2.91
N LEU A 286 10.38 -12.29 -4.14
CA LEU A 286 10.41 -13.07 -5.38
C LEU A 286 11.82 -13.55 -5.75
N GLY A 287 12.85 -12.70 -5.64
CA GLY A 287 14.22 -13.11 -5.91
C GLY A 287 14.72 -14.16 -4.93
N VAL A 288 14.37 -14.03 -3.64
CA VAL A 288 14.62 -15.07 -2.62
C VAL A 288 13.89 -16.35 -3.02
N LEU A 289 12.61 -16.28 -3.40
CA LEU A 289 11.82 -17.45 -3.77
C LEU A 289 12.38 -18.15 -5.03
N GLU A 290 12.72 -17.41 -6.07
CA GLU A 290 13.31 -17.96 -7.30
C GLU A 290 14.67 -18.58 -7.02
N TRP A 291 15.52 -17.91 -6.24
CA TRP A 291 16.80 -18.46 -5.83
C TRP A 291 16.66 -19.69 -4.94
N THR A 292 15.72 -19.68 -4.00
CA THR A 292 15.46 -20.85 -3.13
C THR A 292 15.02 -22.07 -3.93
N GLN A 293 14.16 -21.86 -4.93
CA GLN A 293 13.67 -22.92 -5.80
C GLN A 293 14.75 -23.47 -6.74
N GLN A 294 15.69 -22.63 -7.19
CA GLN A 294 16.75 -23.03 -8.11
C GLN A 294 17.98 -23.62 -7.42
N TYR A 295 18.36 -23.12 -6.23
CA TYR A 295 19.70 -23.37 -5.65
C TYR A 295 19.72 -23.95 -4.23
N LEU A 296 18.66 -23.84 -3.43
CA LEU A 296 18.76 -24.08 -1.99
C LEU A 296 18.25 -25.42 -1.45
N LEU A 297 17.54 -26.22 -2.23
CA LEU A 297 16.87 -27.41 -1.69
C LEU A 297 17.82 -28.46 -1.08
N SER A 298 19.13 -28.37 -1.35
CA SER A 298 20.14 -29.32 -0.85
C SER A 298 21.43 -28.67 -0.33
N GLN A 299 21.44 -27.36 -0.06
CA GLN A 299 22.63 -26.61 0.39
C GLN A 299 22.43 -26.11 1.83
N GLU A 300 23.52 -25.97 2.58
CA GLU A 300 23.54 -25.39 3.92
C GLU A 300 23.46 -23.86 3.84
N VAL A 301 22.50 -23.29 4.56
CA VAL A 301 22.18 -21.87 4.53
C VAL A 301 22.35 -21.29 5.91
N LEU A 302 23.03 -20.14 5.98
CA LEU A 302 23.12 -19.35 7.20
C LEU A 302 22.29 -18.08 7.08
N ILE A 303 21.40 -17.87 8.04
CA ILE A 303 20.61 -16.64 8.16
C ILE A 303 21.13 -15.86 9.36
N TYR A 304 21.58 -14.64 9.14
CA TYR A 304 22.10 -13.75 10.16
C TYR A 304 21.13 -12.59 10.39
N GLY A 305 20.45 -12.56 11.54
CA GLY A 305 19.56 -11.45 11.89
C GLY A 305 18.65 -11.73 13.09
N SER A 306 18.29 -10.67 13.80
CA SER A 306 17.44 -10.70 15.01
C SER A 306 16.02 -10.15 14.78
N GLY A 307 15.77 -9.54 13.62
CA GLY A 307 14.52 -8.86 13.27
C GLY A 307 13.40 -9.80 12.81
N LEU A 308 12.23 -9.20 12.58
CA LEU A 308 11.05 -9.91 12.05
C LEU A 308 11.30 -10.47 10.65
N GLU A 309 12.06 -9.74 9.83
CA GLU A 309 12.40 -10.13 8.47
C GLU A 309 13.24 -11.42 8.44
N ALA A 310 14.23 -11.56 9.32
CA ALA A 310 15.04 -12.77 9.43
C ALA A 310 14.18 -13.99 9.80
N LEU A 311 13.26 -13.84 10.77
CA LEU A 311 12.32 -14.89 11.17
C LEU A 311 11.33 -15.26 10.06
N THR A 312 10.90 -14.27 9.29
CA THR A 312 10.01 -14.46 8.13
C THR A 312 10.70 -15.23 7.02
N THR A 313 11.96 -14.89 6.74
CA THR A 313 12.78 -15.58 5.74
C THR A 313 13.01 -17.03 6.16
N LEU A 314 13.32 -17.28 7.42
CA LEU A 314 13.41 -18.64 7.96
C LEU A 314 12.13 -19.43 7.71
N GLN A 315 10.96 -18.89 8.07
CA GLN A 315 9.68 -19.54 7.81
C GLN A 315 9.42 -19.76 6.31
N SER A 316 9.85 -18.83 5.46
CA SER A 316 9.72 -18.94 4.01
C SER A 316 10.58 -20.08 3.45
N LEU A 317 11.81 -20.27 3.94
CA LEU A 317 12.67 -21.40 3.59
C LEU A 317 12.06 -22.75 4.02
N LEU A 318 11.54 -22.81 5.24
CA LEU A 318 10.88 -24.01 5.76
C LEU A 318 9.64 -24.36 4.95
N THR A 319 8.84 -23.36 4.58
CA THR A 319 7.65 -23.54 3.72
C THR A 319 8.03 -23.92 2.28
N GLY A 320 9.19 -23.43 1.81
CA GLY A 320 9.79 -23.78 0.52
C GLY A 320 10.36 -25.20 0.45
N GLY A 321 10.38 -25.93 1.57
CA GLY A 321 10.80 -27.34 1.63
C GLY A 321 12.28 -27.56 1.90
N VAL A 322 13.03 -26.55 2.34
CA VAL A 322 14.42 -26.71 2.78
C VAL A 322 14.44 -27.51 4.08
N ASP A 323 15.30 -28.53 4.17
CA ASP A 323 15.44 -29.35 5.37
C ASP A 323 15.95 -28.48 6.54
N PRO A 324 15.29 -28.46 7.71
CA PRO A 324 15.71 -27.67 8.86
C PRO A 324 17.16 -27.92 9.31
N SER A 325 17.68 -29.13 9.11
CA SER A 325 19.05 -29.49 9.49
C SER A 325 20.13 -28.80 8.66
N LEU A 326 19.76 -28.29 7.48
CA LEU A 326 20.65 -27.51 6.60
C LEU A 326 20.62 -26.02 6.92
N ILE A 327 19.78 -25.58 7.87
CA ILE A 327 19.62 -24.16 8.19
C ILE A 327 20.30 -23.84 9.52
N THR A 328 21.24 -22.89 9.48
CA THR A 328 21.82 -22.27 10.67
C THR A 328 21.24 -20.86 10.84
N PHE A 329 20.53 -20.61 11.94
CA PHE A 329 19.96 -19.31 12.26
C PHE A 329 20.78 -18.62 13.35
N VAL A 330 21.39 -17.48 13.01
CA VAL A 330 22.27 -16.71 13.90
C VAL A 330 21.57 -15.43 14.35
N ARG A 331 21.36 -15.30 15.65
CA ARG A 331 20.83 -14.09 16.31
C ARG A 331 21.97 -13.35 17.01
N PRO A 332 22.52 -12.26 16.45
CA PRO A 332 23.59 -11.51 17.11
C PRO A 332 23.13 -10.83 18.40
N ARG A 333 21.89 -10.33 18.44
CA ARG A 333 21.35 -9.64 19.62
C ARG A 333 20.50 -10.58 20.47
N PRO A 334 20.70 -10.59 21.80
CA PRO A 334 19.84 -11.36 22.70
C PRO A 334 18.47 -10.69 22.92
N HIS A 335 18.31 -9.43 22.51
CA HIS A 335 17.06 -8.69 22.68
C HIS A 335 15.99 -9.14 21.67
N SER A 336 14.74 -9.10 22.11
CA SER A 336 13.58 -9.43 21.30
C SER A 336 13.15 -8.26 20.41
N CYS A 337 12.79 -8.57 19.17
CA CYS A 337 12.09 -7.65 18.29
C CYS A 337 10.59 -7.54 18.62
N PHE A 338 10.07 -8.36 19.55
CA PHE A 338 8.66 -8.35 19.95
C PHE A 338 8.38 -7.42 21.13
N ASN A 339 7.17 -6.88 21.15
CA ASN A 339 6.66 -6.03 22.22
C ASN A 339 5.91 -6.80 23.32
N SER A 340 5.81 -8.13 23.19
CA SER A 340 5.11 -9.01 24.13
C SER A 340 5.99 -10.22 24.45
N ARG A 341 6.16 -10.50 25.74
CA ARG A 341 6.92 -11.67 26.22
C ARG A 341 6.25 -12.98 25.81
N THR A 342 4.92 -13.03 25.85
CA THR A 342 4.15 -14.22 25.43
C THR A 342 4.39 -14.56 23.95
N VAL A 343 4.47 -13.54 23.09
CA VAL A 343 4.82 -13.72 21.67
C VAL A 343 6.24 -14.24 21.52
N GLU A 344 7.20 -13.60 22.20
CA GLU A 344 8.61 -14.02 22.18
C GLU A 344 8.79 -15.48 22.62
N GLU A 345 8.19 -15.87 23.74
CA GLU A 345 8.27 -17.24 24.28
C GLU A 345 7.68 -18.29 23.32
N ARG A 346 6.58 -17.96 22.63
CA ARG A 346 5.97 -18.86 21.64
C ARG A 346 6.82 -19.02 20.40
N VAL A 347 7.38 -17.92 19.90
CA VAL A 347 8.28 -17.94 18.73
C VAL A 347 9.57 -18.69 19.07
N GLN A 348 10.14 -18.46 20.26
CA GLN A 348 11.32 -19.18 20.73
C GLN A 348 11.07 -20.68 20.84
N ARG A 349 9.94 -21.10 21.43
CA ARG A 349 9.54 -22.52 21.47
C ARG A 349 9.39 -23.10 20.07
N SER A 350 8.77 -22.37 19.16
CA SER A 350 8.60 -22.84 17.78
C SER A 350 9.93 -22.98 17.05
N LEU A 351 10.91 -22.12 17.31
CA LEU A 351 12.26 -22.23 16.75
C LEU A 351 12.96 -23.50 17.25
N GLU A 352 12.87 -23.78 18.55
CA GLU A 352 13.45 -24.98 19.18
C GLU A 352 12.80 -26.27 18.63
N GLU A 353 11.50 -26.25 18.36
CA GLU A 353 10.75 -27.37 17.79
C GLU A 353 10.97 -27.54 16.27
N SER A 354 11.46 -26.52 15.58
CA SER A 354 11.66 -26.55 14.12
C SER A 354 12.81 -27.44 13.67
N GLY A 355 13.75 -27.79 14.58
CA GLY A 355 14.94 -28.59 14.26
C GLY A 355 16.07 -27.80 13.57
N VAL A 356 15.97 -26.47 13.55
CA VAL A 356 16.96 -25.54 12.98
C VAL A 356 18.11 -25.35 13.98
N GLN A 357 19.35 -25.22 13.50
CA GLN A 357 20.49 -24.90 14.36
C GLN A 357 20.46 -23.43 14.76
N LEU A 358 20.09 -23.14 16.01
CA LEU A 358 20.02 -21.78 16.55
C LEU A 358 21.32 -21.38 17.26
N LEU A 359 21.96 -20.30 16.82
CA LEU A 359 23.13 -19.68 17.47
C LEU A 359 22.77 -18.27 17.96
N THR A 360 22.83 -18.03 19.26
CA THR A 360 22.48 -16.73 19.87
C THR A 360 23.71 -16.02 20.43
N GLY A 361 23.78 -14.70 20.31
CA GLY A 361 24.88 -13.88 20.85
C GLY A 361 26.15 -13.90 20.00
N HIS A 362 26.08 -14.45 18.78
CA HIS A 362 27.22 -14.59 17.89
C HIS A 362 27.24 -13.46 16.84
N THR A 363 28.36 -12.78 16.67
CA THR A 363 28.50 -11.67 15.71
C THR A 363 29.29 -12.11 14.48
N LEU A 364 28.83 -11.77 13.28
CA LEU A 364 29.53 -12.10 12.04
C LEU A 364 30.84 -11.30 11.91
N SER A 365 31.98 -11.98 11.68
CA SER A 365 33.29 -11.32 11.54
C SER A 365 33.85 -11.32 10.13
N SER A 366 33.86 -12.49 9.49
CA SER A 366 34.40 -12.70 8.14
C SER A 366 33.59 -13.73 7.38
N VAL A 367 33.54 -13.57 6.07
CA VAL A 367 32.96 -14.53 5.14
C VAL A 367 34.13 -15.15 4.36
N GLU A 368 34.28 -16.47 4.47
CA GLU A 368 35.38 -17.24 3.90
C GLU A 368 34.84 -18.26 2.88
N GLU A 369 35.72 -18.92 2.12
CA GLU A 369 35.31 -19.95 1.17
C GLU A 369 34.67 -21.14 1.90
N GLY A 370 33.40 -21.41 1.61
CA GLY A 370 32.65 -22.52 2.22
C GLY A 370 32.06 -22.25 3.61
N GLY A 371 32.10 -21.02 4.11
CA GLY A 371 31.46 -20.71 5.40
C GLY A 371 31.68 -19.29 5.92
N VAL A 372 31.29 -19.10 7.18
CA VAL A 372 31.41 -17.84 7.90
C VAL A 372 32.04 -18.03 9.27
N SER A 373 32.85 -17.05 9.67
CA SER A 373 33.41 -16.98 11.01
C SER A 373 32.53 -16.09 11.88
N LEU A 374 32.11 -16.63 13.02
CA LEU A 374 31.26 -16.01 14.01
C LEU A 374 32.04 -15.80 15.32
N LEU A 375 31.92 -14.62 15.91
CA LEU A 375 32.52 -14.28 17.19
C LEU A 375 31.54 -14.53 18.33
N ASP A 376 31.97 -15.28 19.34
CA ASP A 376 31.34 -15.46 20.64
C ASP A 376 32.29 -14.93 21.73
N GLY A 377 32.20 -13.62 22.01
CA GLY A 377 33.17 -12.93 22.87
C GLY A 377 34.58 -12.99 22.27
N ASP A 378 35.48 -13.70 22.94
CA ASP A 378 36.88 -13.89 22.50
C ASP A 378 37.07 -15.16 21.64
N HIS A 379 36.02 -15.96 21.44
CA HIS A 379 36.08 -17.20 20.68
C HIS A 379 35.55 -17.02 19.26
N THR A 380 36.20 -17.68 18.30
CA THR A 380 35.75 -17.74 16.90
C THR A 380 35.16 -19.13 16.62
N LEU A 381 33.92 -19.17 16.16
CA LEU A 381 33.22 -20.35 15.69
C LEU A 381 33.08 -20.29 14.17
N PHE A 382 33.55 -21.31 13.47
CA PHE A 382 33.36 -21.43 12.03
C PHE A 382 32.08 -22.21 11.73
N ALA A 383 31.16 -21.61 10.98
CA ALA A 383 29.94 -22.23 10.50
C ALA A 383 30.05 -22.47 9.00
N HIS A 384 29.97 -23.73 8.59
CA HIS A 384 29.98 -24.09 7.17
C HIS A 384 28.62 -23.72 6.54
N CYS A 385 28.65 -23.07 5.39
CA CYS A 385 27.46 -22.70 4.63
C CYS A 385 27.82 -22.38 3.19
N GLN A 386 26.94 -22.73 2.25
CA GLN A 386 27.07 -22.34 0.84
C GLN A 386 26.24 -21.11 0.50
N GLY A 387 25.38 -20.62 1.39
CA GLY A 387 24.65 -19.37 1.20
C GLY A 387 24.53 -18.59 2.50
N LEU A 388 24.79 -17.28 2.44
CA LEU A 388 24.64 -16.36 3.57
C LEU A 388 23.56 -15.32 3.28
N ILE A 389 22.59 -15.21 4.19
CA ILE A 389 21.51 -14.21 4.16
C ILE A 389 21.67 -13.27 5.36
N CYS A 390 22.01 -12.01 5.12
CA CYS A 390 22.18 -11.00 6.17
C CYS A 390 20.94 -10.09 6.27
N MET A 391 20.28 -10.07 7.42
CA MET A 391 19.05 -9.32 7.71
C MET A 391 19.05 -8.70 9.12
N GLU A 392 20.18 -8.11 9.54
CA GLU A 392 20.28 -7.48 10.87
C GLU A 392 19.94 -5.98 10.82
N GLU A 393 20.63 -5.19 9.99
CA GLU A 393 20.43 -3.74 9.91
C GLU A 393 20.10 -3.28 8.49
N LYS A 394 19.21 -2.30 8.40
CA LYS A 394 18.84 -1.65 7.14
C LYS A 394 19.49 -0.28 7.07
N GLU A 395 20.24 -0.05 6.00
CA GLU A 395 20.95 1.19 5.72
C GLU A 395 20.66 1.68 4.30
N VAL A 396 21.16 2.86 3.93
CA VAL A 396 21.11 3.31 2.54
C VAL A 396 22.24 2.61 1.78
N THR A 397 21.94 1.95 0.66
CA THR A 397 22.96 1.26 -0.16
C THR A 397 24.13 2.18 -0.48
N GLY A 398 25.36 1.64 -0.42
CA GLY A 398 26.58 2.40 -0.69
C GLY A 398 26.55 3.17 -2.02
N THR A 399 25.97 2.59 -3.08
CA THR A 399 25.79 3.25 -4.38
C THR A 399 24.90 4.49 -4.28
N VAL A 400 23.74 4.38 -3.62
CA VAL A 400 22.82 5.51 -3.40
C VAL A 400 23.44 6.55 -2.48
N PHE A 401 24.15 6.13 -1.43
CA PHE A 401 24.88 7.03 -0.55
C PHE A 401 25.94 7.83 -1.31
N THR A 402 26.77 7.17 -2.12
CA THR A 402 27.77 7.82 -2.98
C THR A 402 27.11 8.78 -3.96
N ALA A 403 26.03 8.37 -4.65
CA ALA A 403 25.30 9.24 -5.57
C ALA A 403 24.80 10.53 -4.90
N VAL A 404 24.24 10.41 -3.69
CA VAL A 404 23.71 11.52 -2.91
C VAL A 404 24.84 12.41 -2.40
N ASN A 405 25.89 11.83 -1.82
CA ASN A 405 27.03 12.55 -1.27
C ASN A 405 27.80 13.31 -2.34
N ASP A 406 28.10 12.67 -3.47
CA ASP A 406 28.86 13.26 -4.57
C ASP A 406 28.08 14.37 -5.27
N SER A 407 26.74 14.29 -5.25
CA SER A 407 25.86 15.38 -5.68
C SER A 407 25.74 16.54 -4.67
N CYS A 408 26.51 16.53 -3.58
CA CYS A 408 26.50 17.58 -2.56
C CYS A 408 25.11 17.80 -1.92
N LEU A 409 24.32 16.73 -1.80
CA LEU A 409 23.11 16.73 -0.98
C LEU A 409 23.48 16.50 0.49
N VAL A 410 22.76 17.15 1.40
CA VAL A 410 23.08 17.08 2.83
C VAL A 410 22.70 15.70 3.39
N PHE A 411 23.71 14.92 3.79
CA PHE A 411 23.53 13.61 4.40
C PHE A 411 24.09 13.60 5.84
N ASP A 412 23.27 13.14 6.78
CA ASP A 412 23.61 13.06 8.21
C ASP A 412 22.96 11.80 8.79
N GLU A 413 23.63 10.65 8.65
CA GLU A 413 23.08 9.27 8.83
C GLU A 413 21.98 8.90 7.81
N ARG A 414 21.18 9.88 7.40
CA ARG A 414 20.11 9.81 6.40
C ARG A 414 20.08 11.09 5.58
N LEU A 415 19.40 11.06 4.44
CA LEU A 415 19.22 12.24 3.60
C LEU A 415 18.34 13.28 4.32
N VAL A 416 18.87 14.50 4.47
CA VAL A 416 18.20 15.55 5.22
C VAL A 416 17.17 16.27 4.34
N VAL A 417 15.94 16.37 4.84
CA VAL A 417 14.83 17.08 4.19
C VAL A 417 14.18 18.11 5.10
N ASP A 418 13.50 19.07 4.50
CA ASP A 418 12.60 19.99 5.20
C ASP A 418 11.21 19.39 5.43
N ARG A 419 10.30 20.19 5.98
CA ARG A 419 8.90 19.80 6.24
C ARG A 419 8.10 19.46 4.97
N ASP A 420 8.51 19.99 3.83
CA ASP A 420 7.85 19.84 2.53
C ASP A 420 8.57 18.78 1.67
N HIS A 421 9.44 17.97 2.29
CA HIS A 421 10.20 16.89 1.68
C HIS A 421 11.28 17.36 0.70
N GLN A 422 11.65 18.64 0.73
CA GLN A 422 12.71 19.19 -0.12
C GLN A 422 14.08 18.96 0.52
N THR A 423 15.07 18.70 -0.33
CA THR A 423 16.46 18.69 0.08
C THR A 423 17.04 20.11 0.07
N ASN A 424 18.36 20.26 0.19
CA ASN A 424 19.03 21.54 -0.05
C ASN A 424 18.94 22.01 -1.52
N ASP A 425 18.43 21.17 -2.43
CA ASP A 425 18.09 21.52 -3.80
C ASP A 425 16.57 21.50 -3.99
N PRO A 426 15.91 22.60 -4.38
CA PRO A 426 14.46 22.64 -4.56
C PRO A 426 13.96 21.79 -5.73
N ALA A 427 14.83 21.37 -6.66
CA ALA A 427 14.48 20.43 -7.73
C ALA A 427 14.51 18.97 -7.27
N ILE A 428 15.07 18.68 -6.09
CA ILE A 428 15.23 17.33 -5.55
C ILE A 428 14.43 17.21 -4.26
N LEU A 429 13.40 16.38 -4.29
CA LEU A 429 12.65 15.95 -3.12
C LEU A 429 13.10 14.57 -2.67
N ALA A 430 12.89 14.24 -1.41
CA ALA A 430 13.15 12.90 -0.90
C ALA A 430 12.16 12.52 0.20
N ALA A 431 11.80 11.24 0.26
CA ALA A 431 10.90 10.74 1.28
C ALA A 431 11.13 9.26 1.61
N GLY A 432 10.43 8.80 2.65
CA GLY A 432 10.51 7.42 3.11
C GLY A 432 11.73 7.15 4.01
N PRO A 433 11.95 5.89 4.42
CA PRO A 433 12.87 5.55 5.51
C PRO A 433 14.32 6.04 5.36
N MET A 434 14.78 6.32 4.13
CA MET A 434 16.11 6.88 3.84
C MET A 434 16.32 8.33 4.28
N THR A 435 15.26 9.01 4.74
CA THR A 435 15.28 10.45 5.02
C THR A 435 15.08 10.77 6.50
N LYS A 436 15.52 11.97 6.88
CA LYS A 436 15.26 12.58 8.19
C LYS A 436 15.03 14.08 8.07
N PHE A 437 14.30 14.64 9.04
CA PHE A 437 14.08 16.09 9.07
C PHE A 437 15.33 16.86 9.50
N SER A 438 15.46 18.09 8.99
CA SER A 438 16.50 19.03 9.39
C SER A 438 16.56 19.23 10.90
N ARG A 439 17.78 19.31 11.46
CA ARG A 439 18.02 19.55 12.90
C ARG A 439 17.41 20.87 13.40
N SER A 440 17.12 21.80 12.49
CA SER A 440 16.43 23.06 12.80
C SER A 440 15.04 22.86 13.42
N TYR A 441 14.39 21.73 13.18
CA TYR A 441 13.11 21.36 13.79
C TYR A 441 13.24 20.73 15.18
N HIS A 442 14.46 20.52 15.68
CA HIS A 442 14.74 19.95 17.01
C HIS A 442 14.09 18.58 17.26
N SER A 443 13.92 17.78 16.21
CA SER A 443 13.16 16.52 16.21
C SER A 443 13.98 15.32 15.73
N ASN A 444 15.25 15.23 16.14
CA ASN A 444 16.20 14.23 15.58
C ASN A 444 15.74 12.78 15.69
N HIS A 445 14.92 12.46 16.69
CA HIS A 445 14.37 11.11 16.90
C HIS A 445 13.23 10.75 15.94
N TRP A 446 12.63 11.75 15.29
CA TRP A 446 11.53 11.56 14.34
C TRP A 446 12.06 11.57 12.91
N THR A 447 11.91 10.43 12.25
CA THR A 447 12.32 10.21 10.86
C THR A 447 11.18 9.57 10.09
N HIS A 448 11.23 9.60 8.75
CA HIS A 448 10.22 8.92 7.94
C HIS A 448 10.15 7.41 8.18
N ALA A 449 11.20 6.78 8.72
CA ALA A 449 11.16 5.38 9.12
C ALA A 449 10.22 5.09 10.31
N ASN A 450 9.85 6.12 11.09
CA ASN A 450 8.95 5.99 12.24
C ASN A 450 7.47 6.06 11.85
N PHE A 451 7.16 6.52 10.64
CA PHE A 451 5.79 6.73 10.15
C PHE A 451 5.36 5.65 9.17
N ASN A 452 4.08 5.66 8.82
CA ASN A 452 3.55 4.83 7.75
C ASN A 452 4.06 5.33 6.39
N SER A 453 4.78 4.49 5.65
CA SER A 453 5.35 4.84 4.33
C SER A 453 4.32 5.34 3.33
N ARG A 454 3.09 4.81 3.36
CA ARG A 454 2.01 5.25 2.45
C ARG A 454 1.53 6.65 2.81
N GLU A 455 1.35 6.96 4.09
CA GLU A 455 1.01 8.32 4.55
C GLU A 455 2.10 9.33 4.18
N VAL A 456 3.37 8.95 4.31
CA VAL A 456 4.51 9.77 3.86
C VAL A 456 4.43 10.03 2.36
N GLY A 457 4.13 9.02 1.54
CA GLY A 457 3.94 9.18 0.10
C GLY A 457 2.77 10.12 -0.27
N GLN A 458 1.65 10.02 0.45
CA GLN A 458 0.50 10.93 0.29
C GLN A 458 0.85 12.38 0.62
N LYS A 459 1.59 12.61 1.70
CA LYS A 459 2.05 13.96 2.09
C LYS A 459 3.10 14.52 1.14
N LEU A 460 4.01 13.68 0.64
CA LEU A 460 4.93 14.06 -0.44
C LEU A 460 4.15 14.46 -1.69
N ALA A 461 3.08 13.73 -2.05
CA ALA A 461 2.23 14.06 -3.17
C ALA A 461 1.54 15.41 -2.98
N ALA A 462 1.02 15.70 -1.77
CA ALA A 462 0.43 17.00 -1.44
C ALA A 462 1.43 18.15 -1.64
N SER A 463 2.66 18.00 -1.14
CA SER A 463 3.74 18.97 -1.34
C SER A 463 4.11 19.16 -2.82
N LEU A 464 4.10 18.09 -3.60
CA LEU A 464 4.37 18.17 -5.04
C LEU A 464 3.21 18.85 -5.79
N LEU A 465 1.97 18.53 -5.45
CA LEU A 465 0.77 19.11 -6.06
C LEU A 465 0.63 20.59 -5.74
N SER A 466 0.98 21.05 -4.53
CA SER A 466 0.99 22.48 -4.19
C SER A 466 1.95 23.30 -5.07
N ARG A 467 2.97 22.65 -5.65
CA ARG A 467 3.93 23.27 -6.59
C ARG A 467 3.49 23.18 -8.05
N LEU A 468 2.81 22.10 -8.44
CA LEU A 468 2.51 21.77 -9.84
C LEU A 468 1.09 22.15 -10.26
N ASP A 469 0.13 22.13 -9.32
CA ASP A 469 -1.28 22.38 -9.58
C ASP A 469 -1.72 23.71 -8.93
N PRO A 470 -2.03 24.75 -9.73
CA PRO A 470 -2.47 26.03 -9.20
C PRO A 470 -3.86 25.99 -8.56
N THR A 471 -4.64 24.92 -8.81
CA THR A 471 -5.97 24.73 -8.22
C THR A 471 -5.94 23.96 -6.92
N TYR A 472 -4.78 23.38 -6.55
CA TYR A 472 -4.64 22.56 -5.36
C TYR A 472 -4.75 23.42 -4.09
N GLN A 473 -5.65 23.00 -3.19
CA GLN A 473 -5.79 23.59 -1.87
C GLN A 473 -5.48 22.51 -0.84
N GLU A 474 -4.43 22.71 -0.04
CA GLU A 474 -4.14 21.81 1.05
C GLU A 474 -5.25 21.89 2.10
N PRO A 475 -5.88 20.75 2.45
CA PRO A 475 -7.01 20.74 3.39
C PRO A 475 -6.62 21.10 4.83
N SER A 476 -5.33 21.07 5.19
CA SER A 476 -4.86 21.29 6.56
C SER A 476 -3.39 21.74 6.63
N ALA A 477 -3.03 22.83 5.95
CA ALA A 477 -1.68 23.38 6.09
C ALA A 477 -1.49 23.96 7.50
N THR A 478 -0.53 23.41 8.28
CA THR A 478 -0.13 24.00 9.56
C THR A 478 0.44 25.40 9.30
N SER A 479 -0.19 26.44 9.85
CA SER A 479 0.19 27.83 9.59
C SER A 479 1.58 28.21 10.12
N ASP A 480 2.12 27.45 11.07
CA ASP A 480 3.44 27.68 11.65
C ASP A 480 4.52 26.93 10.84
N PRO A 481 5.45 27.64 10.18
CA PRO A 481 6.54 27.03 9.41
C PRO A 481 7.49 26.17 10.25
N ALA A 482 7.55 26.39 11.57
CA ALA A 482 8.44 25.65 12.47
C ALA A 482 7.89 24.27 12.88
N LEU A 483 6.62 23.97 12.60
CA LEU A 483 6.00 22.70 12.98
C LEU A 483 6.10 21.67 11.86
N LEU A 484 6.51 20.45 12.23
CA LEU A 484 6.50 19.32 11.32
C LEU A 484 5.07 18.85 11.01
N PRO A 485 4.86 18.24 9.83
CA PRO A 485 3.60 17.61 9.49
C PRO A 485 3.27 16.49 10.48
N THR A 486 2.00 16.41 10.90
CA THR A 486 1.52 15.34 11.77
C THR A 486 1.21 14.09 10.97
N TYR A 487 1.76 12.94 11.37
CA TYR A 487 1.46 11.63 10.81
C TYR A 487 0.60 10.85 11.80
N THR A 488 -0.52 10.33 11.33
CA THR A 488 -1.58 9.75 12.17
C THR A 488 -1.85 8.29 11.87
N GLN A 489 -1.50 7.82 10.66
CA GLN A 489 -1.74 6.43 10.27
C GLN A 489 -0.84 5.48 11.08
N PRO A 490 -1.35 4.29 11.43
CA PRO A 490 -0.57 3.33 12.21
C PRO A 490 0.58 2.77 11.39
N LYS A 491 1.64 2.38 12.10
CA LYS A 491 2.65 1.49 11.54
C LYS A 491 2.21 0.05 11.83
N ALA A 492 2.01 -0.72 10.78
CA ALA A 492 1.56 -2.10 10.88
C ALA A 492 2.58 -3.05 10.26
N VAL A 493 2.82 -4.16 10.94
CA VAL A 493 3.65 -5.26 10.45
C VAL A 493 2.81 -6.53 10.51
N TYR A 494 2.76 -7.24 9.40
CA TYR A 494 2.11 -8.54 9.29
C TYR A 494 3.11 -9.52 8.69
N THR A 495 3.32 -10.66 9.34
CA THR A 495 4.18 -11.71 8.83
C THR A 495 3.79 -13.09 9.36
N VAL A 496 4.33 -14.14 8.74
CA VAL A 496 4.26 -15.51 9.25
C VAL A 496 5.61 -15.86 9.85
N LEU A 497 5.61 -16.11 11.16
CA LEU A 497 6.77 -16.46 11.96
C LEU A 497 7.01 -17.99 11.93
N PRO A 498 8.19 -18.45 12.39
CA PRO A 498 8.50 -19.86 12.54
C PRO A 498 7.37 -20.64 13.19
N GLY A 499 7.10 -21.85 12.67
CA GLY A 499 5.97 -22.69 13.08
C GLY A 499 4.64 -22.36 12.39
N GLY A 500 4.66 -21.52 11.35
CA GLY A 500 3.44 -21.08 10.68
C GLY A 500 2.58 -20.14 11.53
N LEU A 501 3.19 -19.43 12.48
CA LEU A 501 2.47 -18.52 13.37
C LEU A 501 2.24 -17.17 12.68
N HIS A 502 0.99 -16.86 12.36
CA HIS A 502 0.58 -15.57 11.83
C HIS A 502 0.71 -14.50 12.93
N TYR A 503 1.49 -13.46 12.65
CA TYR A 503 1.73 -12.33 13.54
C TYR A 503 1.25 -11.03 12.90
N LEU A 504 0.46 -10.27 13.65
CA LEU A 504 0.05 -8.91 13.30
C LEU A 504 0.39 -7.99 14.47
N HIS A 505 1.10 -6.92 14.18
CA HIS A 505 1.33 -5.85 15.14
C HIS A 505 1.03 -4.50 14.50
N VAL A 506 0.16 -3.74 15.15
CA VAL A 506 -0.26 -2.40 14.74
C VAL A 506 0.03 -1.48 15.91
N ASP A 507 0.77 -0.40 15.68
CA ASP A 507 1.07 0.57 16.70
C ASP A 507 1.06 2.00 16.16
N LYS A 508 0.96 2.96 17.07
CA LYS A 508 1.12 4.36 16.73
C LYS A 508 2.54 4.64 16.23
N PRO A 509 2.72 5.61 15.32
CA PRO A 509 4.05 6.11 14.99
C PRO A 509 4.76 6.60 16.25
N HIS A 510 5.97 6.11 16.47
CA HIS A 510 6.80 6.51 17.58
C HIS A 510 8.29 6.42 17.19
N PRO A 511 9.15 7.27 17.79
CA PRO A 511 10.59 7.10 17.68
C PRO A 511 10.93 5.74 18.30
N SER A 512 11.39 4.82 17.45
CA SER A 512 11.72 3.47 17.86
C SER A 512 13.11 3.46 18.49
N ASP A 513 13.20 3.22 19.79
CA ASP A 513 14.44 2.79 20.44
C ASP A 513 14.55 1.26 20.30
N PRO A 514 15.47 0.73 19.47
CA PRO A 514 15.59 -0.72 19.20
C PRO A 514 15.98 -1.53 20.45
N THR A 515 16.45 -0.86 21.50
CA THR A 515 16.87 -1.48 22.76
C THR A 515 15.73 -1.66 23.75
N ASN A 516 14.52 -1.13 23.48
CA ASN A 516 13.50 -0.99 24.51
C ASN A 516 12.04 -1.20 24.04
N THR A 517 11.83 -2.17 23.14
CA THR A 517 10.51 -2.56 22.60
C THR A 517 9.47 -2.92 23.68
N LEU A 518 9.93 -3.34 24.87
CA LEU A 518 9.09 -3.75 26.00
C LEU A 518 8.63 -2.58 26.89
N THR A 519 9.33 -1.43 26.95
CA THR A 519 9.03 -0.36 27.93
C THR A 519 8.27 0.84 27.38
N ASN A 520 8.00 0.88 26.07
CA ASN A 520 7.13 1.92 25.47
C ASN A 520 5.65 1.81 25.91
N GLN A 521 5.33 0.87 26.81
CA GLN A 521 4.00 0.60 27.36
C GLN A 521 3.72 1.29 28.69
N THR A 522 4.56 2.26 29.10
CA THR A 522 4.34 3.05 30.33
C THR A 522 3.28 4.16 30.16
N GLY A 523 2.30 3.96 29.29
CA GLY A 523 1.17 4.86 29.11
C GLY A 523 0.05 4.58 30.12
N THR A 524 -0.58 5.64 30.64
CA THR A 524 -1.85 5.52 31.35
C THR A 524 -2.91 5.01 30.37
N GLY A 525 -3.27 3.74 30.47
CA GLY A 525 -4.22 3.10 29.56
C GLY A 525 -4.74 1.76 30.10
N HIS A 526 -5.54 1.08 29.28
CA HIS A 526 -6.11 -0.23 29.58
C HIS A 526 -5.57 -1.26 28.60
N GLU A 527 -5.06 -2.35 29.16
CA GLU A 527 -4.57 -3.50 28.41
C GLU A 527 -5.59 -4.63 28.51
N LEU A 528 -6.03 -5.13 27.35
CA LEU A 528 -6.94 -6.26 27.25
C LEU A 528 -6.19 -7.40 26.56
N GLU A 529 -6.11 -8.54 27.24
CA GLU A 529 -5.41 -9.72 26.75
C GLU A 529 -6.34 -10.94 26.80
N THR A 530 -6.36 -11.70 25.71
CA THR A 530 -6.99 -13.03 25.67
C THR A 530 -6.03 -14.01 25.04
N ASP A 531 -5.81 -15.13 25.71
CA ASP A 531 -4.98 -16.22 25.23
C ASP A 531 -5.81 -17.50 25.21
N THR A 532 -6.27 -17.89 24.01
CA THR A 532 -7.25 -18.97 23.81
C THR A 532 -6.76 -19.96 22.75
N GLU A 533 -7.58 -20.96 22.43
CA GLU A 533 -7.29 -21.91 21.34
C GLU A 533 -7.14 -21.21 19.98
N ASN A 534 -7.76 -20.04 19.79
CA ASN A 534 -7.65 -19.24 18.57
C ASN A 534 -6.32 -18.47 18.48
N GLY A 535 -5.56 -18.39 19.58
CA GLY A 535 -4.29 -17.71 19.66
C GLY A 535 -4.26 -16.61 20.73
N TYR A 536 -3.19 -15.82 20.68
CA TYR A 536 -2.94 -14.69 21.56
C TYR A 536 -3.44 -13.41 20.90
N PHE A 537 -4.27 -12.65 21.60
CA PHE A 537 -4.79 -11.35 21.17
C PHE A 537 -4.62 -10.33 22.27
N ARG A 538 -4.00 -9.19 21.93
CA ARG A 538 -3.76 -8.09 22.85
C ARG A 538 -4.20 -6.76 22.23
N LEU A 539 -4.97 -5.99 22.98
CA LEU A 539 -5.37 -4.62 22.66
C LEU A 539 -4.87 -3.67 23.75
N PHE A 540 -4.24 -2.57 23.35
CA PHE A 540 -3.94 -1.46 24.25
C PHE A 540 -4.82 -0.25 23.88
N ILE A 541 -5.59 0.20 24.86
CA ILE A 541 -6.47 1.36 24.77
C ILE A 541 -5.83 2.50 25.57
N ASN A 542 -5.65 3.64 24.93
CA ASN A 542 -5.00 4.79 25.55
C ASN A 542 -5.91 5.51 26.57
N GLN A 543 -5.36 6.53 27.25
CA GLN A 543 -6.11 7.37 28.21
C GLN A 543 -7.34 8.07 27.63
N TYR A 544 -7.43 8.19 26.30
CA TYR A 544 -8.56 8.79 25.59
C TYR A 544 -9.58 7.76 25.13
N SER A 545 -9.49 6.52 25.64
CA SER A 545 -10.37 5.41 25.30
C SER A 545 -10.35 5.01 23.82
N SER A 546 -9.28 5.34 23.10
CA SER A 546 -9.05 4.91 21.71
C SER A 546 -8.05 3.76 21.63
N VAL A 547 -8.30 2.83 20.71
CA VAL A 547 -7.37 1.73 20.41
C VAL A 547 -6.09 2.31 19.82
N GLN A 548 -4.96 2.01 20.47
CA GLN A 548 -3.66 2.52 20.06
C GLN A 548 -2.74 1.42 19.54
N THR A 549 -2.77 0.24 20.18
CA THR A 549 -1.87 -0.87 19.82
C THR A 549 -2.65 -2.17 19.73
N ILE A 550 -2.37 -2.96 18.71
CA ILE A 550 -2.96 -4.28 18.46
C ILE A 550 -1.80 -5.25 18.26
N THR A 551 -1.76 -6.34 19.03
CA THR A 551 -0.80 -7.44 18.83
C THR A 551 -1.57 -8.75 18.78
N VAL A 552 -1.43 -9.49 17.69
CA VAL A 552 -2.13 -10.75 17.45
C VAL A 552 -1.12 -11.80 17.01
N LEU A 553 -1.21 -13.00 17.59
CA LEU A 553 -0.43 -14.17 17.21
C LEU A 553 -1.35 -15.40 17.17
N SER A 554 -1.48 -16.03 16.00
CA SER A 554 -2.34 -17.20 15.81
C SER A 554 -1.70 -18.24 14.91
N SER A 555 -2.05 -19.51 15.07
CA SER A 555 -1.72 -20.57 14.10
C SER A 555 -2.64 -20.55 12.87
N GLN A 556 -3.74 -19.79 12.91
CA GLN A 556 -4.66 -19.61 11.80
C GLN A 556 -4.44 -18.28 11.10
N ALA A 557 -4.90 -18.18 9.85
CA ALA A 557 -4.84 -16.94 9.09
C ALA A 557 -5.62 -15.82 9.81
N ILE A 558 -5.00 -14.64 9.88
CA ILE A 558 -5.51 -13.45 10.57
C ILE A 558 -6.15 -12.50 9.56
N GLU A 559 -7.33 -11.96 9.86
CA GLU A 559 -8.04 -10.96 9.06
C GLU A 559 -7.38 -9.56 9.17
N ARG A 560 -6.14 -9.43 8.69
CA ARG A 560 -5.29 -8.26 8.86
C ARG A 560 -5.95 -6.93 8.47
N THR A 561 -6.68 -6.89 7.36
CA THR A 561 -7.32 -5.66 6.84
C THR A 561 -8.49 -5.21 7.69
N ASN A 562 -9.13 -6.12 8.42
CA ASN A 562 -10.21 -5.80 9.35
C ASN A 562 -9.64 -5.21 10.64
N TYR A 563 -8.65 -5.89 11.24
CA TYR A 563 -8.06 -5.42 12.50
C TYR A 563 -7.36 -4.06 12.36
N LEU A 564 -6.82 -3.72 11.18
CA LEU A 564 -6.29 -2.39 10.91
C LEU A 564 -7.34 -1.27 11.07
N CYS A 565 -8.62 -1.53 10.78
CA CYS A 565 -9.70 -0.56 10.98
C CYS A 565 -10.00 -0.25 12.44
N LEU A 566 -9.57 -1.12 13.37
CA LEU A 566 -9.78 -0.90 14.79
C LEU A 566 -8.88 0.20 15.34
N TYR A 567 -7.72 0.43 14.73
CA TYR A 567 -6.77 1.44 15.18
C TYR A 567 -7.40 2.85 15.16
N GLY A 568 -7.21 3.59 16.26
CA GLY A 568 -7.74 4.94 16.43
C GLY A 568 -9.23 5.01 16.77
N LEU A 569 -9.97 3.89 16.71
CA LEU A 569 -11.38 3.87 17.11
C LEU A 569 -11.53 3.96 18.62
N HIS A 570 -12.54 4.71 19.05
CA HIS A 570 -12.93 4.76 20.44
C HIS A 570 -13.65 3.46 20.84
N GLU A 571 -13.40 2.95 22.05
CA GLU A 571 -13.93 1.68 22.56
C GLU A 571 -15.47 1.54 22.51
N LYS A 572 -16.21 2.65 22.59
CA LYS A 572 -17.67 2.69 22.44
C LYS A 572 -18.16 2.22 21.07
N TYR A 573 -17.43 2.50 19.99
CA TYR A 573 -17.78 1.96 18.66
C TYR A 573 -17.54 0.45 18.61
N LEU A 574 -16.69 -0.08 19.49
CA LEU A 574 -16.42 -1.51 19.65
C LEU A 574 -17.35 -2.13 20.70
N ASN A 575 -18.60 -1.67 20.72
CA ASN A 575 -19.68 -2.21 21.54
C ASN A 575 -19.40 -2.17 23.06
N ASN A 576 -18.90 -1.01 23.54
CA ASN A 576 -18.47 -0.77 24.93
C ASN A 576 -17.47 -1.82 25.42
N LEU A 577 -16.42 -2.03 24.61
CA LEU A 577 -15.40 -3.06 24.79
C LEU A 577 -14.84 -3.11 26.21
N LEU A 578 -14.52 -1.95 26.81
CA LEU A 578 -13.92 -1.89 28.14
C LEU A 578 -14.85 -2.42 29.24
N SER A 579 -16.12 -1.99 29.24
CA SER A 579 -17.11 -2.42 30.24
C SER A 579 -17.29 -3.93 30.17
N ARG A 580 -17.53 -4.46 28.96
CA ARG A 580 -17.78 -5.89 28.75
C ARG A 580 -16.59 -6.77 29.09
N TYR A 581 -15.38 -6.32 28.78
CA TYR A 581 -14.17 -7.03 29.19
C TYR A 581 -14.02 -7.04 30.71
N SER A 582 -14.22 -5.89 31.37
CA SER A 582 -14.13 -5.79 32.84
C SER A 582 -15.19 -6.62 33.58
N GLU A 583 -16.36 -6.81 32.96
CA GLU A 583 -17.46 -7.65 33.46
C GLU A 583 -17.25 -9.14 33.16
N GLY A 584 -16.20 -9.51 32.43
CA GLY A 584 -15.91 -10.90 32.04
C GLY A 584 -16.85 -11.45 30.97
N LEU A 585 -17.57 -10.59 30.24
CA LEU A 585 -18.45 -11.00 29.13
C LEU A 585 -17.66 -11.37 27.87
N ILE A 586 -16.41 -10.91 27.76
CA ILE A 586 -15.51 -11.20 26.64
C ILE A 586 -14.48 -12.22 27.12
N SER A 587 -14.67 -13.48 26.75
CA SER A 587 -13.71 -14.56 27.01
C SER A 587 -12.63 -14.68 25.94
N ASP A 588 -12.93 -14.28 24.70
CA ASP A 588 -12.05 -14.41 23.54
C ASP A 588 -12.24 -13.22 22.59
N LEU A 589 -11.18 -12.43 22.38
CA LEU A 589 -11.24 -11.25 21.51
C LEU A 589 -11.42 -11.63 20.05
N PHE A 590 -10.91 -12.77 19.59
CA PHE A 590 -11.14 -13.24 18.22
C PHE A 590 -12.63 -13.49 17.96
N THR A 591 -13.29 -14.22 18.86
CA THR A 591 -14.72 -14.50 18.74
C THR A 591 -15.56 -13.23 18.82
N PHE A 592 -15.25 -12.34 19.76
CA PHE A 592 -15.94 -11.05 19.92
C PHE A 592 -15.81 -10.14 18.69
N LEU A 593 -14.61 -10.04 18.11
CA LEU A 593 -14.34 -9.19 16.94
C LEU A 593 -14.79 -9.81 15.61
N ARG A 594 -15.30 -11.04 15.63
CA ARG A 594 -15.95 -11.72 14.49
C ARG A 594 -17.49 -11.73 14.60
N GLU A 595 -18.06 -11.03 15.57
CA GLU A 595 -19.52 -10.86 15.68
C GLU A 595 -20.07 -10.01 14.50
N PRO A 596 -21.34 -10.20 14.07
CA PRO A 596 -21.87 -9.52 12.88
C PRO A 596 -21.79 -7.98 12.90
N TRP A 597 -21.80 -7.36 14.08
CA TRP A 597 -21.68 -5.90 14.21
C TRP A 597 -20.36 -5.32 13.74
N THR A 598 -19.29 -6.12 13.74
CA THR A 598 -17.96 -5.65 13.38
C THR A 598 -17.80 -5.44 11.88
N CYS A 599 -18.60 -6.12 11.05
CA CYS A 599 -18.59 -5.94 9.60
C CYS A 599 -18.85 -4.48 9.19
N ALA A 600 -19.70 -3.76 9.93
CA ALA A 600 -19.93 -2.34 9.69
C ALA A 600 -18.70 -1.47 10.01
N VAL A 601 -17.99 -1.79 11.08
CA VAL A 601 -16.75 -1.12 11.49
C VAL A 601 -15.62 -1.39 10.50
N TYR A 602 -15.57 -2.60 9.94
CA TYR A 602 -14.57 -2.99 8.96
C TYR A 602 -14.86 -2.44 7.56
N HIS A 603 -16.03 -1.88 7.30
CA HIS A 603 -16.38 -1.31 6.01
C HIS A 603 -15.53 -0.06 5.71
N ASP A 604 -15.09 0.13 4.47
CA ASP A 604 -14.20 1.22 4.07
C ASP A 604 -14.81 2.63 4.26
N ARG A 605 -16.10 2.80 3.97
CA ARG A 605 -16.86 4.04 4.20
C ARG A 605 -17.25 4.31 5.66
N PHE A 606 -16.80 3.51 6.62
CA PHE A 606 -17.16 3.71 8.02
C PHE A 606 -16.59 5.02 8.59
N SER A 607 -15.42 5.46 8.11
CA SER A 607 -14.86 6.78 8.43
C SER A 607 -15.79 7.91 7.98
N ASP A 608 -16.23 7.85 6.73
CA ASP A 608 -17.04 8.89 6.10
C ASP A 608 -18.39 9.01 6.80
N LEU A 609 -19.01 7.86 7.12
CA LEU A 609 -20.23 7.81 7.93
C LEU A 609 -20.03 8.47 9.30
N ARG A 610 -18.90 8.23 9.97
CA ARG A 610 -18.62 8.84 11.27
C ARG A 610 -18.47 10.35 11.16
N GLU A 611 -17.81 10.83 10.12
CA GLU A 611 -17.66 12.27 9.86
C GLU A 611 -19.02 12.93 9.56
N GLU A 612 -19.83 12.33 8.70
CA GLU A 612 -21.18 12.83 8.38
C GLU A 612 -22.08 12.87 9.63
N VAL A 613 -22.02 11.85 10.48
CA VAL A 613 -22.75 11.81 11.75
C VAL A 613 -22.25 12.89 12.72
N ARG A 614 -20.93 13.09 12.81
CA ARG A 614 -20.33 14.16 13.63
C ARG A 614 -20.81 15.53 13.19
N GLU A 615 -20.76 15.79 11.90
CA GLU A 615 -21.24 17.05 11.32
C GLU A 615 -22.73 17.24 11.62
N THR A 616 -23.55 16.23 11.39
CA THR A 616 -24.99 16.28 11.65
C THR A 616 -25.30 16.57 13.13
N LEU A 617 -24.63 15.88 14.06
CA LEU A 617 -24.81 16.10 15.50
C LEU A 617 -24.32 17.49 15.92
N SER A 618 -23.21 17.97 15.36
CA SER A 618 -22.70 19.31 15.63
C SER A 618 -23.67 20.41 15.16
N LEU A 619 -24.35 20.20 14.03
CA LEU A 619 -25.34 21.12 13.49
C LEU A 619 -26.63 21.14 14.35
N GLN A 620 -27.04 20.00 14.91
CA GLN A 620 -28.20 19.94 15.81
C GLN A 620 -27.96 20.72 17.13
N GLN A 621 -26.72 20.76 17.61
CA GLN A 621 -26.33 21.50 18.82
C GLN A 621 -26.29 23.02 18.63
N LEU A 622 -26.24 23.52 17.39
CA LEU A 622 -26.16 24.96 17.06
C LEU A 622 -27.54 25.66 16.92
N THR A 623 -28.64 25.03 17.34
CA THR A 623 -29.96 25.68 17.33
C THR A 623 -30.01 26.88 18.30
N PRO A 624 -30.56 28.05 17.88
CA PRO A 624 -30.39 29.28 18.65
C PRO A 624 -31.30 29.28 19.88
N GLY A 625 -30.71 29.01 21.05
CA GLY A 625 -31.40 29.10 22.34
C GLY A 625 -30.81 28.25 23.48
N GLY A 626 -29.92 27.30 23.18
CA GLY A 626 -29.22 26.51 24.20
C GLY A 626 -27.87 27.11 24.57
N ALA A 627 -27.59 27.29 25.87
CA ALA A 627 -26.26 27.65 26.34
C ALA A 627 -25.23 26.58 25.91
N PRO A 628 -23.98 26.94 25.57
CA PRO A 628 -22.95 25.97 25.21
C PRO A 628 -22.63 25.13 26.44
N SER A 629 -23.16 23.91 26.49
CA SER A 629 -22.79 22.92 27.51
C SER A 629 -21.37 22.44 27.25
N GLU A 630 -20.54 22.39 28.30
CA GLU A 630 -19.22 21.76 28.32
C GLU A 630 -19.33 20.30 27.86
N VAL A 631 -19.07 19.99 26.58
CA VAL A 631 -19.20 18.63 26.06
C VAL A 631 -18.09 18.33 25.07
N ASN A 632 -16.96 17.82 25.57
CA ASN A 632 -16.00 17.06 24.77
C ASN A 632 -15.89 15.59 25.22
N GLN A 633 -16.58 15.17 26.28
CA GLN A 633 -16.49 13.81 26.84
C GLN A 633 -17.63 12.85 26.41
N HIS A 634 -18.74 13.37 25.87
CA HIS A 634 -19.91 12.55 25.50
C HIS A 634 -20.18 12.41 23.99
N GLN A 635 -19.40 13.09 23.15
CA GLN A 635 -19.54 13.07 21.69
C GLN A 635 -19.55 11.65 21.08
N PRO A 636 -18.62 10.73 21.44
CA PRO A 636 -18.63 9.38 20.88
C PRO A 636 -19.86 8.56 21.32
N ALA A 637 -20.49 8.85 22.46
CA ALA A 637 -21.68 8.13 22.90
C ALA A 637 -22.92 8.50 22.07
N ALA A 638 -23.08 9.79 21.75
CA ALA A 638 -24.16 10.26 20.90
C ALA A 638 -24.00 9.76 19.45
N GLU A 639 -22.78 9.79 18.92
CA GLU A 639 -22.45 9.23 17.60
C GLU A 639 -22.76 7.74 17.52
N VAL A 640 -22.32 6.95 18.51
CA VAL A 640 -22.57 5.51 18.57
C VAL A 640 -24.08 5.23 18.67
N GLN A 641 -24.83 5.94 19.50
CA GLN A 641 -26.28 5.76 19.59
C GLN A 641 -26.98 6.09 18.27
N TYR A 642 -26.55 7.13 17.56
CA TYR A 642 -27.11 7.49 16.27
C TYR A 642 -26.79 6.45 15.19
N ILE A 643 -25.54 6.00 15.09
CA ILE A 643 -25.13 4.94 14.16
C ILE A 643 -25.90 3.64 14.46
N LEU A 644 -26.01 3.24 15.73
CA LEU A 644 -26.81 2.08 16.13
C LEU A 644 -28.31 2.24 15.78
N SER A 645 -28.84 3.47 15.77
CA SER A 645 -30.22 3.73 15.36
C SER A 645 -30.44 3.67 13.84
N LEU A 646 -29.41 4.00 13.04
CA LEU A 646 -29.44 3.91 11.58
C LEU A 646 -29.27 2.46 11.10
N VAL A 647 -28.43 1.70 11.79
CA VAL A 647 -28.14 0.30 11.48
C VAL A 647 -29.13 -0.58 12.22
N GLN A 648 -30.46 -0.38 12.10
CA GLN A 648 -31.41 -1.30 12.74
C GLN A 648 -31.09 -2.75 12.33
N TRP A 649 -30.57 -3.51 13.30
CA TRP A 649 -30.06 -4.88 13.19
C TRP A 649 -31.18 -5.90 13.16
#